data_AF-A0AAQ3L2B1-F1
#
_entry.id   AF-A0AAQ3L2B1-F1
#
_cell.length_a   1.000
_cell.length_b   1.000
_cell.length_c   1.000
_cell.angle_alpha   90.00
_cell.angle_beta   90.00
_cell.angle_gamma   90.00
#
_symmetry.space_group_name_H-M   'P 1'
#
loop_
_entity.id
_entity.type
_entity.pdbx_description
1 polymer ?
#
loop_
_entity_poly.entity_id
_entity_poly.type
_entity_poly.pdbx_seq_one_letter_code
_entity_poly.pdbx_strand_id
1 'polypeptide(L)'
;MSGHDSKYFSTTKKGEIPELKEELNSQYKDKRKDAVKKVIAAMTVGKDVSSLFTDVVNCMQTENLELKKLVYLYLINYAKSQPDLAILAVNTFVKDSQDPNPLIRALAVRTMGCIRVDKITEYLCDPLQRCLKDDDPYVRKTAAICVAKLYDINAELVEDRGFLETLKDLLSDNNPMVVANAVAALAEIHENSSQPIFEITSHTLSKLLTALNECTEWGQVFILDALSRYKASDAREAENIVERVTPRLQHANCAVVLSAVKMILQQMELITSTDVIRNLCKKMAPPLVTLLSAEPEIQYVALRNINLIVQKRPTILAHEIKVFFCKYNDPIYVKMEKLEIMIKLASDRNIDQVLLEFKEYATEVDVDFVRKAVRAIGRCAIKLERAAERCISVLLELIKIKVNYVVQEAIIVIKDIFRRYPNTYESIIATLCENLDTLDEPEAKASMIWIIGEYAERIDNADELLESFLETFPEEPALVQLQLLTATVKLFLKKPTEGPQQMIQAVLNNATLETDNPDLRDRAYIYWRLLSTDPEAAKDVVLAEKPVISDGSNQLDPSLLDDLLANIATLSSVYHKTPDAFVSRAKTATPRPDDDDFADGSGAAYSESPSNAVDGVSASPRSASAANAETRQQAPTTAVPAPVPDLLGDLIGLDNAIVPVDQPTTPTEPPLPILLPSSTGQGLQISAQLIRRDGQIFYAMLFENNTQVVLDGFMIQFNKNTFGLAAAGPLQVPPLQPGASARTLLPMVLFQNVLPGPASTLLQVAVKNNQQPVWYFNDKISLHVLFGEDGRMERANFLETWKTLPDNNEVGKDLSNSVINNVDAVIEHLTASNIFFVAKRRNANKDLLYLSAKIPRGIHFLIELTAVVGVPGVKCAVKTPSPEMAPLFFEAMETLLM
;
A
#
# COMPACT_ATOMS: atom_id res chain seq x y z
N MET A 1 2.25 9.39 22.86
CA MET A 1 1.39 9.14 24.04
C MET A 1 2.28 8.64 25.17
N SER A 2 2.16 9.20 26.37
CA SER A 2 2.92 8.69 27.52
C SER A 2 2.31 7.37 27.97
N GLY A 3 3.10 6.43 28.51
CA GLY A 3 2.59 5.13 29.00
C GLY A 3 1.46 5.24 30.04
N HIS A 4 1.28 6.41 30.65
CA HIS A 4 0.20 6.69 31.60
C HIS A 4 -1.18 6.90 30.96
N ASP A 5 -1.27 7.30 29.69
CA ASP A 5 -2.55 7.62 29.04
C ASP A 5 -3.37 6.35 28.69
N SER A 6 -2.74 5.16 28.72
CA SER A 6 -3.39 3.85 28.47
C SER A 6 -4.48 3.51 29.51
N LYS A 7 -4.39 4.07 30.72
CA LYS A 7 -5.38 3.87 31.79
C LYS A 7 -6.76 4.47 31.47
N TYR A 8 -6.84 5.44 30.55
CA TYR A 8 -8.09 6.11 30.19
C TYR A 8 -8.96 5.31 29.20
N PHE A 9 -8.40 4.29 28.54
CA PHE A 9 -9.09 3.47 27.54
C PHE A 9 -9.67 2.16 28.10
N SER A 10 -9.40 1.82 29.36
CA SER A 10 -9.78 0.53 29.98
C SER A 10 -11.04 0.59 30.85
N THR A 11 -11.66 1.77 30.99
CA THR A 11 -12.84 1.95 31.85
C THR A 11 -14.13 1.91 31.02
N THR A 12 -14.82 0.78 31.08
CA THR A 12 -16.19 0.56 30.59
C THR A 12 -17.09 0.11 31.74
N LYS A 13 -17.20 0.91 32.80
CA LYS A 13 -18.18 0.72 33.88
C LYS A 13 -19.46 1.50 33.60
N LYS A 14 -20.61 0.90 33.88
CA LYS A 14 -21.91 1.60 33.91
C LYS A 14 -21.90 2.58 35.09
N GLY A 15 -22.02 3.89 34.82
CA GLY A 15 -22.01 4.96 35.83
C GLY A 15 -20.95 6.06 35.66
N GLU A 16 -20.13 6.00 34.60
CA GLU A 16 -19.01 6.94 34.37
C GLU A 16 -19.45 8.37 34.00
N ILE A 17 -20.58 8.56 33.32
CA ILE A 17 -21.00 9.89 32.83
C ILE A 17 -21.28 10.89 33.98
N PRO A 18 -22.03 10.52 35.03
CA PRO A 18 -22.19 11.37 36.22
C PRO A 18 -20.88 11.69 36.93
N GLU A 19 -19.97 10.72 37.06
CA GLU A 19 -18.65 10.92 37.68
C GLU A 19 -17.81 11.90 36.86
N LEU A 20 -17.79 11.75 35.53
CA LEU A 20 -17.13 12.68 34.62
C LEU A 20 -17.74 14.09 34.73
N LYS A 21 -19.05 14.21 34.89
CA LYS A 21 -19.70 15.50 35.09
C LYS A 21 -19.25 16.19 36.37
N GLU A 22 -19.09 15.44 37.46
CA GLU A 22 -18.54 15.98 38.71
C GLU A 22 -17.05 16.36 38.57
N GLU A 23 -16.25 15.53 37.90
CA GLU A 23 -14.83 15.80 37.69
C GLU A 23 -14.59 17.02 36.76
N LEU A 24 -15.42 17.22 35.72
CA LEU A 24 -15.38 18.37 34.82
C LEU A 24 -15.71 19.68 35.54
N ASN A 25 -16.60 19.64 36.53
CA ASN A 25 -16.97 20.78 37.35
C ASN A 25 -16.04 20.98 38.57
N SER A 26 -14.95 20.22 38.67
CA SER A 26 -14.00 20.32 39.77
C SER A 26 -13.23 21.64 39.78
N GLN A 27 -12.96 22.18 40.97
CA GLN A 27 -12.11 23.37 41.15
C GLN A 27 -10.64 23.09 40.80
N TYR A 28 -10.20 21.83 40.87
CA TYR A 28 -8.83 21.43 40.59
C TYR A 28 -8.58 21.31 39.08
N LYS A 29 -7.59 22.05 38.57
CA LYS A 29 -7.24 22.09 37.13
C LYS A 29 -6.81 20.72 36.59
N ASP A 30 -6.06 19.95 37.37
CA ASP A 30 -5.57 18.63 36.96
C ASP A 30 -6.72 17.61 36.84
N LYS A 31 -7.68 17.65 37.77
CA LYS A 31 -8.88 16.80 37.68
C LYS A 31 -9.72 17.08 36.45
N ARG A 32 -9.90 18.37 36.08
CA ARG A 32 -10.59 18.75 34.84
C ARG A 32 -9.85 18.25 33.60
N LYS A 33 -8.51 18.35 33.60
CA LYS A 33 -7.67 17.84 32.51
C LYS A 33 -7.85 16.34 32.32
N ASP A 34 -7.77 15.56 33.40
CA ASP A 34 -7.94 14.11 33.34
C ASP A 34 -9.37 13.72 32.96
N ALA A 35 -10.38 14.46 33.43
CA ALA A 35 -11.77 14.28 33.04
C ALA A 35 -11.98 14.48 31.54
N VAL A 36 -11.45 15.58 30.97
CA VAL A 36 -11.53 15.82 29.53
C VAL A 36 -10.79 14.72 28.74
N LYS A 37 -9.64 14.23 29.21
CA LYS A 37 -8.96 13.08 28.59
C LYS A 37 -9.83 11.82 28.58
N LYS A 38 -10.49 11.50 29.70
CA LYS A 38 -11.45 10.38 29.79
C LYS A 38 -12.64 10.57 28.84
N VAL A 39 -13.16 11.79 28.70
CA VAL A 39 -14.24 12.11 27.75
C VAL A 39 -13.79 11.89 26.31
N ILE A 40 -12.59 12.34 25.94
CA ILE A 40 -12.02 12.09 24.61
C ILE A 40 -11.78 10.59 24.38
N ALA A 41 -11.29 9.85 25.38
CA ALA A 41 -11.15 8.40 25.29
C ALA A 41 -12.51 7.72 25.05
N ALA A 42 -13.55 8.09 25.79
CA ALA A 42 -14.91 7.59 25.58
C ALA A 42 -15.43 7.92 24.16
N MET A 43 -15.15 9.13 23.67
CA MET A 43 -15.48 9.55 22.30
C MET A 43 -14.76 8.68 21.24
N THR A 44 -13.47 8.37 21.42
CA THR A 44 -12.72 7.50 20.49
C THR A 44 -13.19 6.05 20.48
N VAL A 45 -13.78 5.57 21.58
CA VAL A 45 -14.40 4.24 21.68
C VAL A 45 -15.83 4.23 21.10
N GLY A 46 -16.35 5.39 20.67
CA GLY A 46 -17.69 5.53 20.10
C GLY A 46 -18.82 5.60 21.13
N LYS A 47 -18.52 5.88 22.42
CA LYS A 47 -19.56 6.16 23.42
C LYS A 47 -20.08 7.58 23.23
N ASP A 48 -21.41 7.75 23.30
CA ASP A 48 -22.02 9.08 23.29
C ASP A 48 -21.75 9.83 24.60
N VAL A 49 -21.03 10.93 24.49
CA VAL A 49 -20.70 11.86 25.59
C VAL A 49 -21.29 13.25 25.36
N SER A 50 -22.30 13.37 24.48
CA SER A 50 -23.01 14.61 24.18
C SER A 50 -23.72 15.24 25.39
N SER A 51 -24.09 14.43 26.39
CA SER A 51 -24.69 14.92 27.64
C SER A 51 -23.77 15.81 28.48
N LEU A 52 -22.45 15.74 28.24
CA LEU A 52 -21.42 16.52 28.93
C LEU A 52 -21.07 17.84 28.22
N PHE A 53 -21.77 18.18 27.13
CA PHE A 53 -21.38 19.29 26.24
C PHE A 53 -21.21 20.61 26.98
N THR A 54 -22.18 20.99 27.83
CA THR A 54 -22.13 22.24 28.59
C THR A 54 -20.97 22.24 29.59
N ASP A 55 -20.73 21.10 30.26
CA ASP A 55 -19.67 20.93 31.23
C ASP A 55 -18.27 21.02 30.57
N VAL A 56 -18.12 20.47 29.36
CA VAL A 56 -16.89 20.55 28.56
C VAL A 56 -16.67 21.96 28.02
N VAL A 57 -17.71 22.66 27.56
CA VAL A 57 -17.62 24.06 27.10
C VAL A 57 -17.20 24.99 28.24
N ASN A 58 -17.66 24.75 29.47
CA ASN A 58 -17.21 25.52 30.63
C ASN A 58 -15.70 25.36 30.91
N CYS A 59 -15.10 24.25 30.50
CA CYS A 59 -13.67 24.01 30.61
C CYS A 59 -12.83 24.70 29.50
N MET A 60 -13.48 25.31 28.51
CA MET A 60 -12.83 25.99 27.38
C MET A 60 -12.06 27.25 27.79
N GLN A 61 -12.53 27.95 28.83
CA GLN A 61 -11.89 29.16 29.37
C GLN A 61 -10.67 28.80 30.22
N THR A 62 -9.58 28.44 29.55
CA THR A 62 -8.31 28.06 30.16
C THR A 62 -7.13 28.57 29.34
N GLU A 63 -6.02 28.89 30.01
CA GLU A 63 -4.75 29.23 29.38
C GLU A 63 -3.93 27.98 29.01
N ASN A 64 -4.33 26.80 29.50
CA ASN A 64 -3.65 25.55 29.18
C ASN A 64 -3.97 25.10 27.74
N LEU A 65 -2.97 25.18 26.85
CA LEU A 65 -3.09 24.82 25.44
C LEU A 65 -3.49 23.35 25.22
N GLU A 66 -3.01 22.42 26.04
CA GLU A 66 -3.34 21.00 25.93
C GLU A 66 -4.83 20.78 26.21
N LEU A 67 -5.35 21.38 27.30
CA LEU A 67 -6.76 21.29 27.64
C LEU A 67 -7.64 21.96 26.58
N LYS A 68 -7.23 23.13 26.08
CA LYS A 68 -7.93 23.85 25.02
C LYS A 68 -8.03 23.03 23.73
N LYS A 69 -6.92 22.38 23.31
CA LYS A 69 -6.90 21.46 22.15
C LYS A 69 -7.91 20.31 22.31
N LEU A 70 -7.98 19.68 23.49
CA LEU A 70 -8.92 18.58 23.74
C LEU A 70 -10.38 19.05 23.73
N VAL A 71 -10.69 20.19 24.36
CA VAL A 71 -12.04 20.77 24.34
C VAL A 71 -12.46 21.15 22.91
N TYR A 72 -11.55 21.74 22.13
CA TYR A 72 -11.81 22.10 20.74
C TYR A 72 -12.05 20.86 19.86
N LEU A 73 -11.30 19.77 20.07
CA LEU A 73 -11.52 18.51 19.37
C LEU A 73 -12.91 17.93 19.69
N TYR A 74 -13.31 17.95 20.96
CA TYR A 74 -14.66 17.54 21.38
C TYR A 74 -15.75 18.36 20.69
N LEU A 75 -15.57 19.70 20.65
CA LEU A 75 -16.51 20.62 20.02
C LEU A 75 -16.67 20.34 18.53
N ILE A 76 -15.58 20.11 17.78
CA ILE A 76 -15.67 19.80 16.33
C ILE A 76 -16.55 18.58 16.07
N ASN A 77 -16.45 17.54 16.91
CA ASN A 77 -17.20 16.30 16.72
C ASN A 77 -18.68 16.43 17.10
N TYR A 78 -18.99 17.09 18.22
CA TYR A 78 -20.36 17.15 18.76
C TYR A 78 -21.15 18.40 18.35
N ALA A 79 -20.51 19.45 17.81
CA ALA A 79 -21.21 20.68 17.42
C ALA A 79 -22.29 20.46 16.34
N LYS A 80 -22.11 19.48 15.45
CA LYS A 80 -23.15 19.13 14.46
C LYS A 80 -24.41 18.55 15.11
N SER A 81 -24.24 17.76 16.16
CA SER A 81 -25.36 17.13 16.89
C SER A 81 -26.06 18.11 17.84
N GLN A 82 -25.37 19.17 18.28
CA GLN A 82 -25.89 20.18 19.22
C GLN A 82 -25.52 21.61 18.77
N PRO A 83 -26.13 22.13 17.69
CA PRO A 83 -25.75 23.42 17.11
C PRO A 83 -26.06 24.62 18.04
N ASP A 84 -27.17 24.57 18.78
CA ASP A 84 -27.57 25.69 19.65
C ASP A 84 -26.62 25.88 20.85
N LEU A 85 -26.10 24.78 21.40
CA LEU A 85 -25.11 24.84 22.49
C LEU A 85 -23.72 25.26 21.97
N ALA A 86 -23.39 24.95 20.71
CA ALA A 86 -22.12 25.36 20.10
C ALA A 86 -21.98 26.90 20.01
N ILE A 87 -23.10 27.64 19.99
CA ILE A 87 -23.10 29.11 20.00
C ILE A 87 -22.42 29.66 21.27
N LEU A 88 -22.52 28.95 22.40
CA LEU A 88 -21.87 29.35 23.65
C LEU A 88 -20.34 29.42 23.54
N ALA A 89 -19.75 28.64 22.62
CA ALA A 89 -18.31 28.62 22.38
C ALA A 89 -17.83 29.79 21.49
N VAL A 90 -18.72 30.41 20.70
CA VAL A 90 -18.36 31.47 19.72
C VAL A 90 -17.66 32.65 20.39
N ASN A 91 -18.19 33.14 21.51
CA ASN A 91 -17.58 34.26 22.24
C ASN A 91 -16.16 33.93 22.70
N THR A 92 -15.93 32.69 23.13
CA THR A 92 -14.60 32.22 23.54
C THR A 92 -13.66 32.09 22.35
N PHE A 93 -14.14 31.60 21.19
CA PHE A 93 -13.31 31.56 19.98
C PHE A 93 -12.93 32.96 19.47
N VAL A 94 -13.88 33.91 19.48
CA VAL A 94 -13.59 35.31 19.08
C VAL A 94 -12.56 35.92 20.02
N LYS A 95 -12.67 35.67 21.33
CA LYS A 95 -11.66 36.10 22.32
C LYS A 95 -10.30 35.44 22.06
N ASP A 96 -10.28 34.13 21.82
CA ASP A 96 -9.06 33.36 21.58
C ASP A 96 -8.39 33.74 20.24
N SER A 97 -9.16 34.21 19.24
CA SER A 97 -8.62 34.74 17.99
C SER A 97 -7.81 36.03 18.14
N GLN A 98 -7.91 36.69 19.31
CA GLN A 98 -7.18 37.91 19.67
C GLN A 98 -6.18 37.66 20.81
N ASP A 99 -5.94 36.40 21.16
CA ASP A 99 -4.98 36.06 22.22
C ASP A 99 -3.54 36.46 21.81
N PRO A 100 -2.70 36.93 22.75
CA PRO A 100 -1.29 37.24 22.44
C PRO A 100 -0.52 36.07 21.84
N ASN A 101 -0.89 34.83 22.17
CA ASN A 101 -0.24 33.62 21.67
C ASN A 101 -0.72 33.27 20.24
N PRO A 102 0.16 33.30 19.22
CA PRO A 102 -0.23 32.99 17.84
C PRO A 102 -0.76 31.56 17.68
N LEU A 103 -0.31 30.61 18.49
CA LEU A 103 -0.80 29.23 18.45
C LEU A 103 -2.27 29.14 18.90
N ILE A 104 -2.68 29.96 19.87
CA ILE A 104 -4.08 30.02 20.33
C ILE A 104 -4.95 30.69 19.27
N ARG A 105 -4.48 31.80 18.67
CA ARG A 105 -5.19 32.49 17.57
C ARG A 105 -5.45 31.55 16.39
N ALA A 106 -4.39 30.90 15.90
CA ALA A 106 -4.47 29.96 14.79
C ALA A 106 -5.37 28.76 15.12
N LEU A 107 -5.26 28.22 16.33
CA LEU A 107 -6.08 27.10 16.78
C LEU A 107 -7.57 27.48 16.82
N ALA A 108 -7.92 28.67 17.31
CA ALA A 108 -9.30 29.17 17.36
C ALA A 108 -9.90 29.29 15.97
N VAL A 109 -9.23 29.98 15.04
CA VAL A 109 -9.71 30.16 13.67
C VAL A 109 -9.82 28.82 12.94
N ARG A 110 -8.84 27.92 13.09
CA ARG A 110 -8.88 26.58 12.48
C ARG A 110 -10.06 25.76 13.00
N THR A 111 -10.31 25.81 14.30
CA THR A 111 -11.41 25.05 14.92
C THR A 111 -12.76 25.63 14.51
N MET A 112 -12.92 26.95 14.50
CA MET A 112 -14.14 27.59 14.00
C MET A 112 -14.43 27.19 12.54
N GLY A 113 -13.43 27.20 11.66
CA GLY A 113 -13.59 26.79 10.26
C GLY A 113 -13.88 25.30 10.04
N CYS A 114 -13.66 24.46 11.05
CA CYS A 114 -14.06 23.04 11.00
C CYS A 114 -15.52 22.81 11.46
N ILE A 115 -16.14 23.77 12.13
CA ILE A 115 -17.51 23.65 12.64
C ILE A 115 -18.48 24.05 11.53
N ARG A 116 -19.19 23.06 10.96
CA ARG A 116 -20.18 23.27 9.90
C ARG A 116 -21.55 23.62 10.48
N VAL A 117 -21.67 24.81 11.08
CA VAL A 117 -22.92 25.36 11.60
C VAL A 117 -23.08 26.78 11.07
N ASP A 118 -24.11 27.02 10.25
CA ASP A 118 -24.28 28.27 9.48
C ASP A 118 -24.21 29.54 10.35
N LYS A 119 -24.82 29.51 11.54
CA LYS A 119 -24.77 30.63 12.48
C LYS A 119 -23.35 30.97 12.94
N ILE A 120 -22.44 30.00 13.03
CA ILE A 120 -21.05 30.19 13.47
C ILE A 120 -20.19 30.75 12.33
N THR A 121 -20.53 30.39 11.08
CA THR A 121 -19.84 30.80 9.87
C THR A 121 -19.76 32.33 9.74
N GLU A 122 -20.83 33.06 10.06
CA GLU A 122 -20.84 34.53 10.02
C GLU A 122 -19.89 35.14 11.06
N TYR A 123 -19.83 34.57 12.28
CA TYR A 123 -18.94 35.04 13.34
C TYR A 123 -17.46 34.74 13.08
N LEU A 124 -17.14 33.83 12.15
CA LEU A 124 -15.77 33.52 11.74
C LEU A 124 -15.18 34.61 10.84
N CYS A 125 -15.98 35.32 10.05
CA CYS A 125 -15.46 36.23 9.03
C CYS A 125 -14.55 37.33 9.61
N ASP A 126 -14.96 37.97 10.70
CA ASP A 126 -14.17 39.04 11.31
C ASP A 126 -12.84 38.54 11.93
N PRO A 127 -12.82 37.48 12.76
CA PRO A 127 -11.58 36.81 13.18
C PRO A 127 -10.68 36.41 12.00
N LEU A 128 -11.26 35.78 10.97
CA LEU A 128 -10.52 35.28 9.82
C LEU A 128 -9.83 36.41 9.05
N GLN A 129 -10.53 37.52 8.81
CA GLN A 129 -9.96 38.68 8.10
C GLN A 129 -8.78 39.30 8.85
N ARG A 130 -8.82 39.32 10.19
CA ARG A 130 -7.67 39.77 11.00
C ARG A 130 -6.52 38.77 10.91
N CYS A 131 -6.80 37.47 11.01
CA CYS A 131 -5.78 36.43 10.97
C CYS A 131 -5.07 36.30 9.60
N LEU A 132 -5.74 36.66 8.50
CA LEU A 132 -5.09 36.76 7.17
C LEU A 132 -4.04 37.88 7.11
N LYS A 133 -4.16 38.90 7.96
CA LYS A 133 -3.24 40.05 8.06
C LYS A 133 -2.42 40.03 9.35
N ASP A 134 -2.32 38.88 10.01
CA ASP A 134 -1.56 38.72 11.26
C ASP A 134 -0.06 38.87 11.01
N ASP A 135 0.70 39.32 12.01
CA ASP A 135 2.17 39.43 11.91
C ASP A 135 2.84 38.05 11.86
N ASP A 136 2.23 37.03 12.48
CA ASP A 136 2.78 35.69 12.59
C ASP A 136 2.45 34.81 11.36
N PRO A 137 3.45 34.24 10.67
CA PRO A 137 3.22 33.40 9.49
C PRO A 137 2.41 32.12 9.77
N TYR A 138 2.48 31.55 10.98
CA TYR A 138 1.71 30.38 11.36
C TYR A 138 0.21 30.69 11.42
N VAL A 139 -0.16 31.89 11.86
CA VAL A 139 -1.54 32.35 11.86
C VAL A 139 -2.02 32.57 10.42
N ARG A 140 -1.25 33.31 9.59
CA ARG A 140 -1.62 33.57 8.19
C ARG A 140 -1.78 32.29 7.36
N LYS A 141 -0.84 31.34 7.47
CA LYS A 141 -0.94 30.06 6.73
C LYS A 141 -2.15 29.21 7.17
N THR A 142 -2.55 29.32 8.44
CA THR A 142 -3.72 28.61 8.98
C THR A 142 -5.01 29.28 8.51
N ALA A 143 -5.02 30.62 8.49
CA ALA A 143 -6.12 31.41 7.97
C ALA A 143 -6.36 31.14 6.48
N ALA A 144 -5.31 31.01 5.66
CA ALA A 144 -5.42 30.66 4.24
C ALA A 144 -6.19 29.35 4.00
N ILE A 145 -5.86 28.27 4.73
CA ILE A 145 -6.58 27.00 4.65
C ILE A 145 -8.04 27.15 5.15
N CYS A 146 -8.25 27.98 6.17
CA CYS A 146 -9.58 28.24 6.70
C CYS A 146 -10.50 28.91 5.66
N VAL A 147 -9.95 29.75 4.77
CA VAL A 147 -10.70 30.33 3.64
C VAL A 147 -11.22 29.25 2.69
N ALA A 148 -10.40 28.24 2.34
CA ALA A 148 -10.86 27.13 1.50
C ALA A 148 -12.00 26.34 2.15
N LYS A 149 -11.88 26.04 3.45
CA LYS A 149 -12.94 25.38 4.22
C LYS A 149 -14.22 26.21 4.30
N LEU A 150 -14.09 27.53 4.42
CA LEU A 150 -15.22 28.45 4.44
C LEU A 150 -15.93 28.47 3.08
N TYR A 151 -15.17 28.43 1.98
CA TYR A 151 -15.71 28.38 0.62
C TYR A 151 -16.53 27.11 0.37
N ASP A 152 -16.09 25.96 0.89
CA ASP A 152 -16.84 24.70 0.83
C ASP A 152 -18.17 24.73 1.59
N ILE A 153 -18.28 25.59 2.62
CA ILE A 153 -19.50 25.74 3.43
C ILE A 153 -20.43 26.78 2.80
N ASN A 154 -19.89 27.96 2.49
CA ASN A 154 -20.63 29.08 1.90
C ASN A 154 -19.71 29.91 1.00
N ALA A 155 -19.74 29.63 -0.31
CA ALA A 155 -18.94 30.32 -1.31
C ALA A 155 -19.33 31.81 -1.47
N GLU A 156 -20.62 32.14 -1.44
CA GLU A 156 -21.12 33.52 -1.61
C GLU A 156 -20.55 34.45 -0.54
N LEU A 157 -20.53 33.99 0.71
CA LEU A 157 -19.96 34.75 1.83
C LEU A 157 -18.46 35.01 1.66
N VAL A 158 -17.73 34.09 1.01
CA VAL A 158 -16.29 34.26 0.76
C VAL A 158 -16.04 35.32 -0.30
N GLU A 159 -16.88 35.35 -1.32
CA GLU A 159 -16.84 36.33 -2.41
C GLU A 159 -17.21 37.73 -1.90
N ASP A 160 -18.36 37.86 -1.21
CA ASP A 160 -18.88 39.14 -0.70
C ASP A 160 -17.92 39.85 0.26
N ARG A 161 -17.17 39.07 1.05
CA ARG A 161 -16.23 39.59 2.04
C ARG A 161 -14.83 39.86 1.47
N GLY A 162 -14.59 39.58 0.19
CA GLY A 162 -13.30 39.83 -0.47
C GLY A 162 -12.17 38.93 0.02
N PHE A 163 -12.47 37.74 0.56
CA PHE A 163 -11.44 36.82 1.03
C PHE A 163 -10.61 36.25 -0.12
N LEU A 164 -11.20 36.09 -1.31
CA LEU A 164 -10.47 35.63 -2.51
C LEU A 164 -9.36 36.59 -2.93
N GLU A 165 -9.62 37.90 -2.89
CA GLU A 165 -8.62 38.93 -3.19
C GLU A 165 -7.49 38.91 -2.16
N THR A 166 -7.85 38.82 -0.88
CA THR A 166 -6.88 38.71 0.22
C THR A 166 -6.00 37.46 0.08
N LEU A 167 -6.57 36.33 -0.35
CA LEU A 167 -5.84 35.09 -0.58
C LEU A 167 -4.90 35.18 -1.80
N LYS A 168 -5.29 35.90 -2.85
CA LYS A 168 -4.41 36.22 -3.99
C LYS A 168 -3.24 37.09 -3.57
N ASP A 169 -3.46 38.06 -2.68
CA ASP A 169 -2.39 38.90 -2.15
C ASP A 169 -1.35 38.08 -1.36
N LEU A 170 -1.80 37.05 -0.63
CA LEU A 170 -0.92 36.13 0.11
C LEU A 170 0.04 35.30 -0.78
N LEU A 171 -0.19 35.22 -2.09
CA LEU A 171 0.79 34.64 -3.03
C LEU A 171 2.09 35.47 -3.10
N SER A 172 2.04 36.71 -2.62
CA SER A 172 3.18 37.63 -2.54
C SER A 172 3.76 37.75 -1.14
N ASP A 173 3.38 36.86 -0.20
CA ASP A 173 3.90 36.87 1.16
C ASP A 173 5.41 36.59 1.21
N ASN A 174 6.09 37.17 2.19
CA ASN A 174 7.52 36.95 2.40
C ASN A 174 7.83 35.55 2.94
N ASN A 175 6.85 34.87 3.55
CA ASN A 175 7.02 33.54 4.10
C ASN A 175 6.55 32.44 3.10
N PRO A 176 7.45 31.55 2.66
CA PRO A 176 7.12 30.49 1.70
C PRO A 176 6.00 29.54 2.16
N MET A 177 5.86 29.29 3.47
CA MET A 177 4.80 28.41 3.98
C MET A 177 3.41 29.03 3.83
N VAL A 178 3.30 30.36 3.95
CA VAL A 178 2.04 31.08 3.72
C VAL A 178 1.67 31.02 2.24
N VAL A 179 2.66 31.25 1.36
CA VAL A 179 2.48 31.14 -0.10
C VAL A 179 2.03 29.73 -0.48
N ALA A 180 2.68 28.68 0.02
CA ALA A 180 2.31 27.30 -0.25
C ALA A 180 0.86 26.97 0.14
N ASN A 181 0.43 27.38 1.34
CA ASN A 181 -0.95 27.16 1.79
C ASN A 181 -1.97 28.02 1.04
N ALA A 182 -1.59 29.23 0.63
CA ALA A 182 -2.42 30.07 -0.22
C ALA A 182 -2.62 29.44 -1.60
N VAL A 183 -1.56 28.87 -2.19
CA VAL A 183 -1.64 28.10 -3.44
C VAL A 183 -2.54 26.87 -3.28
N ALA A 184 -2.37 26.09 -2.21
CA ALA A 184 -3.22 24.93 -1.94
C ALA A 184 -4.70 25.31 -1.82
N ALA A 185 -5.00 26.36 -1.04
CA ALA A 185 -6.36 26.86 -0.87
C ALA A 185 -6.95 27.38 -2.18
N LEU A 186 -6.20 28.14 -2.99
CA LEU A 186 -6.65 28.64 -4.28
C LEU A 186 -6.87 27.52 -5.29
N ALA A 187 -6.02 26.49 -5.30
CA ALA A 187 -6.16 25.33 -6.18
C ALA A 187 -7.43 24.52 -5.85
N GLU A 188 -7.73 24.32 -4.56
CA GLU A 188 -8.93 23.63 -4.09
C GLU A 188 -10.20 24.45 -4.41
N ILE A 189 -10.20 25.75 -4.11
CA ILE A 189 -11.31 26.66 -4.45
C ILE A 189 -11.56 26.67 -5.96
N HIS A 190 -10.50 26.69 -6.77
CA HIS A 190 -10.62 26.68 -8.23
C HIS A 190 -11.32 25.42 -8.76
N GLU A 191 -11.06 24.25 -8.16
CA GLU A 191 -11.73 23.00 -8.54
C GLU A 191 -13.23 22.98 -8.21
N ASN A 192 -13.63 23.68 -7.14
CA ASN A 192 -15.02 23.78 -6.69
C ASN A 192 -15.78 24.95 -7.32
N SER A 193 -15.06 25.93 -7.90
CA SER A 193 -15.63 27.11 -8.52
C SER A 193 -16.04 26.89 -9.99
N SER A 194 -17.08 27.59 -10.43
CA SER A 194 -17.51 27.60 -11.84
C SER A 194 -16.73 28.60 -12.70
N GLN A 195 -15.97 29.50 -12.07
CA GLN A 195 -15.17 30.53 -12.73
C GLN A 195 -13.66 30.31 -12.50
N PRO A 196 -12.79 30.70 -13.44
CA PRO A 196 -11.35 30.61 -13.24
C PRO A 196 -10.86 31.65 -12.21
N ILE A 197 -10.90 31.30 -10.92
CA ILE A 197 -10.48 32.22 -9.84
C ILE A 197 -8.94 32.35 -9.77
N PHE A 198 -8.22 31.27 -10.05
CA PHE A 198 -6.76 31.18 -9.90
C PHE A 198 -6.05 31.09 -11.25
N GLU A 199 -5.66 32.24 -11.79
CA GLU A 199 -4.85 32.34 -13.00
C GLU A 199 -3.39 32.68 -12.65
N ILE A 200 -2.47 31.82 -13.09
CA ILE A 200 -1.04 32.00 -12.86
C ILE A 200 -0.50 32.96 -13.93
N THR A 201 -0.21 34.20 -13.52
CA THR A 201 0.50 35.17 -14.37
C THR A 201 2.01 34.94 -14.34
N SER A 202 2.75 35.50 -15.29
CA SER A 202 4.23 35.43 -15.30
C SER A 202 4.87 35.99 -14.01
N HIS A 203 4.25 37.00 -13.40
CA HIS A 203 4.69 37.54 -12.09
C HIS A 203 4.48 36.53 -10.96
N THR A 204 3.30 35.90 -10.92
CA THR A 204 2.98 34.85 -9.94
C THR A 204 3.91 33.65 -10.13
N LEU A 205 4.16 33.23 -11.38
CA LEU A 205 5.08 32.15 -11.73
C LEU A 205 6.47 32.40 -11.13
N SER A 206 7.05 33.59 -11.36
CA SER A 206 8.38 33.89 -10.83
C SER A 206 8.44 33.80 -9.31
N LYS A 207 7.40 34.27 -8.61
CA LYS A 207 7.33 34.20 -7.15
C LYS A 207 7.21 32.76 -6.64
N LEU A 208 6.33 31.96 -7.27
CA LEU A 208 6.15 30.55 -6.91
C LEU A 208 7.43 29.75 -7.13
N LEU A 209 8.15 29.98 -8.23
CA LEU A 209 9.45 29.35 -8.49
C LEU A 209 10.53 29.76 -7.48
N THR A 210 10.50 30.99 -6.98
CA THR A 210 11.39 31.42 -5.90
C THR A 210 11.03 30.72 -4.58
N ALA A 211 9.75 30.73 -4.21
CA ALA A 211 9.24 30.08 -3.00
C ALA A 211 9.50 28.57 -2.97
N LEU A 212 9.46 27.91 -4.14
CA LEU A 212 9.73 26.49 -4.30
C LEU A 212 11.07 26.04 -3.68
N ASN A 213 12.08 26.92 -3.62
CA ASN A 213 13.39 26.58 -3.06
C ASN A 213 13.39 26.47 -1.53
N GLU A 214 12.50 27.20 -0.86
CA GLU A 214 12.49 27.39 0.59
C GLU A 214 11.25 26.73 1.26
N CYS A 215 10.32 26.20 0.45
CA CYS A 215 9.14 25.50 0.92
C CYS A 215 9.46 24.11 1.50
N THR A 216 8.60 23.66 2.41
CA THR A 216 8.55 22.26 2.85
C THR A 216 8.15 21.34 1.70
N GLU A 217 8.36 20.03 1.87
CA GLU A 217 8.04 19.03 0.84
C GLU A 217 6.58 19.12 0.38
N TRP A 218 5.64 19.26 1.31
CA TRP A 218 4.21 19.47 1.04
C TRP A 218 3.96 20.74 0.22
N GLY A 219 4.58 21.86 0.61
CA GLY A 219 4.43 23.12 -0.12
C GLY A 219 5.03 23.07 -1.52
N GLN A 220 6.12 22.33 -1.71
CA GLN A 220 6.70 22.11 -3.04
C GLN A 220 5.76 21.32 -3.94
N VAL A 221 5.09 20.27 -3.42
CA VAL A 221 4.08 19.52 -4.19
C VAL A 221 2.93 20.43 -4.61
N PHE A 222 2.34 21.20 -3.67
CA PHE A 222 1.23 22.12 -4.00
C PHE A 222 1.62 23.15 -5.06
N ILE A 223 2.81 23.73 -4.96
CA ILE A 223 3.32 24.68 -5.95
C ILE A 223 3.54 23.99 -7.30
N LEU A 224 4.19 22.82 -7.33
CA LEU A 224 4.44 22.09 -8.58
C LEU A 224 3.13 21.66 -9.26
N ASP A 225 2.15 21.19 -8.51
CA ASP A 225 0.84 20.82 -9.05
C ASP A 225 0.05 22.03 -9.56
N ALA A 226 0.08 23.15 -8.86
CA ALA A 226 -0.52 24.39 -9.34
C ALA A 226 0.15 24.86 -10.64
N LEU A 227 1.48 24.90 -10.66
CA LEU A 227 2.26 25.31 -11.82
C LEU A 227 2.09 24.33 -13.01
N SER A 228 1.70 23.07 -12.77
CA SER A 228 1.48 22.07 -13.84
C SER A 228 0.30 22.45 -14.76
N ARG A 229 -0.58 23.35 -14.28
CA ARG A 229 -1.67 23.92 -15.07
C ARG A 229 -1.23 25.10 -15.93
N TYR A 230 -0.08 25.71 -15.64
CA TYR A 230 0.46 26.83 -16.39
C TYR A 230 1.07 26.35 -17.71
N LYS A 231 0.57 26.90 -18.82
CA LYS A 231 1.17 26.71 -20.15
C LYS A 231 2.11 27.86 -20.43
N ALA A 232 3.39 27.56 -20.64
CA ALA A 232 4.37 28.56 -21.03
C ALA A 232 3.99 29.22 -22.36
N SER A 233 4.32 30.50 -22.50
CA SER A 233 3.99 31.29 -23.69
C SER A 233 4.90 30.96 -24.87
N ASP A 234 6.17 30.65 -24.57
CA ASP A 234 7.18 30.29 -25.56
C ASP A 234 8.09 29.15 -25.07
N ALA A 235 8.85 28.56 -26.01
CA ALA A 235 9.78 27.47 -25.71
C ALA A 235 10.89 27.90 -24.74
N ARG A 236 11.24 29.18 -24.71
CA ARG A 236 12.33 29.71 -23.87
C ARG A 236 11.90 29.83 -22.40
N GLU A 237 10.68 30.28 -22.15
CA GLU A 237 10.05 30.30 -20.85
C GLU A 237 9.88 28.87 -20.33
N ALA A 238 9.44 27.93 -21.17
CA ALA A 238 9.37 26.50 -20.82
C ALA A 238 10.74 25.95 -20.40
N GLU A 239 11.81 26.24 -21.15
CA GLU A 239 13.18 25.87 -20.78
C GLU A 239 13.61 26.47 -19.44
N ASN A 240 13.35 27.77 -19.21
CA ASN A 240 13.66 28.43 -17.95
C ASN A 240 12.92 27.80 -16.75
N ILE A 241 11.63 27.47 -16.91
CA ILE A 241 10.83 26.80 -15.87
C ILE A 241 11.45 25.42 -15.56
N VAL A 242 11.77 24.65 -16.59
CA VAL A 242 12.37 23.31 -16.44
C VAL A 242 13.73 23.39 -15.74
N GLU A 243 14.57 24.37 -16.05
CA GLU A 243 15.85 24.58 -15.37
C GLU A 243 15.68 24.87 -13.88
N ARG A 244 14.66 25.67 -13.50
CA ARG A 244 14.33 25.97 -12.11
C ARG A 244 13.76 24.77 -11.34
N VAL A 245 13.01 23.89 -12.01
CA VAL A 245 12.41 22.70 -11.41
C VAL A 245 13.38 21.51 -11.35
N THR A 246 14.37 21.45 -12.24
CA THR A 246 15.35 20.34 -12.34
C THR A 246 15.98 19.92 -10.99
N PRO A 247 16.39 20.84 -10.08
CA PRO A 247 16.94 20.45 -8.78
C PRO A 247 15.97 19.62 -7.90
N ARG A 248 14.64 19.73 -8.12
CA ARG A 248 13.63 18.96 -7.38
C ARG A 248 13.61 17.47 -7.73
N LEU A 249 14.25 17.07 -8.84
CA LEU A 249 14.41 15.67 -9.20
C LEU A 249 15.31 14.88 -8.23
N GLN A 250 16.18 15.55 -7.48
CA GLN A 250 17.08 14.92 -6.51
C GLN A 250 16.52 14.93 -5.08
N HIS A 251 15.24 15.27 -4.91
CA HIS A 251 14.60 15.38 -3.61
C HIS A 251 14.37 13.99 -2.97
N ALA A 252 14.44 13.89 -1.64
CA ALA A 252 14.24 12.63 -0.93
C ALA A 252 12.79 12.12 -1.00
N ASN A 253 11.83 13.04 -0.90
CA ASN A 253 10.40 12.72 -1.01
C ASN A 253 9.99 12.39 -2.46
N CYS A 254 9.41 11.20 -2.63
CA CYS A 254 8.98 10.66 -3.91
C CYS A 254 7.84 11.47 -4.58
N ALA A 255 6.95 12.08 -3.79
CA ALA A 255 5.86 12.91 -4.31
C ALA A 255 6.40 14.17 -5.00
N VAL A 256 7.43 14.80 -4.42
CA VAL A 256 8.11 15.97 -5.02
C VAL A 256 8.76 15.57 -6.34
N VAL A 257 9.43 14.41 -6.39
CA VAL A 257 10.07 13.91 -7.62
C VAL A 257 9.04 13.65 -8.70
N LEU A 258 7.94 12.95 -8.41
CA LEU A 258 6.89 12.67 -9.39
C LEU A 258 6.20 13.95 -9.89
N SER A 259 5.94 14.91 -9.00
CA SER A 259 5.36 16.22 -9.37
C SER A 259 6.31 17.05 -10.23
N ALA A 260 7.62 16.98 -9.96
CA ALA A 260 8.63 17.61 -10.80
C ALA A 260 8.73 16.93 -12.17
N VAL A 261 8.66 15.60 -12.24
CA VAL A 261 8.63 14.86 -13.52
C VAL A 261 7.39 15.22 -14.33
N LYS A 262 6.21 15.27 -13.69
CA LYS A 262 4.95 15.73 -14.31
C LYS A 262 5.11 17.10 -14.95
N MET A 263 5.60 18.07 -14.19
CA MET A 263 5.86 19.43 -14.68
C MET A 263 6.79 19.42 -15.89
N ILE A 264 7.93 18.73 -15.77
CA ILE A 264 8.93 18.70 -16.83
C ILE A 264 8.33 18.07 -18.10
N LEU A 265 7.58 16.98 -17.98
CA LEU A 265 6.96 16.31 -19.12
C LEU A 265 5.95 17.21 -19.85
N GLN A 266 5.14 17.99 -19.12
CA GLN A 266 4.19 18.93 -19.73
C GLN A 266 4.90 20.09 -20.44
N GLN A 267 5.91 20.70 -19.81
CA GLN A 267 6.65 21.80 -20.43
C GLN A 267 7.50 21.32 -21.62
N MET A 268 7.96 20.06 -21.60
CA MET A 268 8.69 19.44 -22.70
C MET A 268 7.89 19.32 -24.00
N GLU A 269 6.55 19.40 -23.96
CA GLU A 269 5.73 19.40 -25.19
C GLU A 269 5.88 20.69 -26.00
N LEU A 270 6.28 21.79 -25.35
CA LEU A 270 6.48 23.11 -25.98
C LEU A 270 7.93 23.35 -26.44
N ILE A 271 8.88 22.52 -26.00
CA ILE A 271 10.30 22.65 -26.35
C ILE A 271 10.54 22.05 -27.73
N THR A 272 11.07 22.86 -28.66
CA THR A 272 11.32 22.43 -30.06
C THR A 272 12.68 21.76 -30.24
N SER A 273 13.66 22.03 -29.36
CA SER A 273 15.01 21.50 -29.47
C SER A 273 15.10 20.02 -29.05
N THR A 274 15.41 19.15 -30.00
CA THR A 274 15.55 17.71 -29.75
C THR A 274 16.72 17.37 -28.83
N ASP A 275 17.78 18.17 -28.82
CA ASP A 275 18.95 17.94 -27.97
C ASP A 275 18.65 18.27 -26.50
N VAL A 276 17.87 19.33 -26.27
CA VAL A 276 17.39 19.69 -24.93
C VAL A 276 16.47 18.58 -24.39
N ILE A 277 15.50 18.12 -25.19
CA ILE A 277 14.63 17.00 -24.84
C ILE A 277 15.44 15.74 -24.46
N ARG A 278 16.44 15.38 -25.27
CA ARG A 278 17.29 14.22 -25.00
C ARG A 278 18.07 14.37 -23.69
N ASN A 279 18.59 15.56 -23.42
CA ASN A 279 19.30 15.86 -22.17
C ASN A 279 18.36 15.82 -20.95
N LEU A 280 17.12 16.29 -21.08
CA LEU A 280 16.12 16.20 -20.02
C LEU A 280 15.74 14.75 -19.72
N CYS A 281 15.51 13.92 -20.74
CA CYS A 281 15.29 12.47 -20.54
C CYS A 281 16.44 11.81 -19.77
N LYS A 282 17.70 12.14 -20.11
CA LYS A 282 18.87 11.62 -19.39
C LYS A 282 18.92 12.08 -17.93
N LYS A 283 18.49 13.32 -17.63
CA LYS A 283 18.43 13.85 -16.25
C LYS A 283 17.29 13.23 -15.42
N MET A 284 16.18 12.84 -16.06
CA MET A 284 15.03 12.23 -15.37
C MET A 284 15.21 10.74 -15.09
N ALA A 285 16.03 10.02 -15.87
CA ALA A 285 16.20 8.58 -15.69
C ALA A 285 16.74 8.17 -14.30
N PRO A 286 17.83 8.77 -13.75
CA PRO A 286 18.34 8.37 -12.43
C PRO A 286 17.36 8.59 -11.27
N PRO A 287 16.62 9.72 -11.19
CA PRO A 287 15.54 9.89 -10.22
C PRO A 287 14.48 8.80 -10.31
N LEU A 288 13.97 8.48 -11.51
CA LEU A 288 12.97 7.43 -11.70
C LEU A 288 13.48 6.07 -11.25
N VAL A 289 14.75 5.75 -11.52
CA VAL A 289 15.42 4.52 -11.05
C VAL A 289 15.54 4.49 -9.52
N THR A 290 15.83 5.64 -8.90
CA THR A 290 15.98 5.75 -7.44
C THR A 290 14.66 5.48 -6.73
N LEU A 291 13.52 5.89 -7.31
CA LEU A 291 12.18 5.59 -6.78
C LEU A 291 11.91 4.08 -6.71
N LEU A 292 12.52 3.28 -7.59
CA LEU A 292 12.40 1.82 -7.61
C LEU A 292 13.22 1.13 -6.50
N SER A 293 14.01 1.88 -5.74
CA SER A 293 14.76 1.38 -4.58
C SER A 293 14.07 1.69 -3.24
N ALA A 294 12.92 2.36 -3.26
CA ALA A 294 12.13 2.71 -2.08
C ALA A 294 11.34 1.52 -1.51
N GLU A 295 10.41 1.77 -0.58
CA GLU A 295 9.50 0.74 -0.04
C GLU A 295 8.55 0.20 -1.11
N PRO A 296 8.06 -1.06 -1.02
CA PRO A 296 7.30 -1.71 -2.10
C PRO A 296 6.06 -0.95 -2.59
N GLU A 297 5.36 -0.26 -1.70
CA GLU A 297 4.22 0.61 -2.00
C GLU A 297 4.62 1.82 -2.84
N ILE A 298 5.76 2.45 -2.53
CA ILE A 298 6.31 3.56 -3.29
C ILE A 298 6.82 3.07 -4.63
N GLN A 299 7.50 1.91 -4.66
CA GLN A 299 7.93 1.27 -5.90
C GLN A 299 6.74 1.00 -6.81
N TYR A 300 5.64 0.49 -6.28
CA TYR A 300 4.43 0.22 -7.05
C TYR A 300 3.87 1.51 -7.67
N VAL A 301 3.71 2.58 -6.88
CA VAL A 301 3.28 3.89 -7.40
C VAL A 301 4.25 4.41 -8.47
N ALA A 302 5.56 4.28 -8.25
CA ALA A 302 6.57 4.67 -9.22
C ALA A 302 6.47 3.86 -10.52
N LEU A 303 6.34 2.53 -10.45
CA LEU A 303 6.19 1.65 -11.61
C LEU A 303 4.94 1.99 -12.42
N ARG A 304 3.80 2.21 -11.75
CA ARG A 304 2.55 2.59 -12.41
C ARG A 304 2.67 3.91 -13.17
N ASN A 305 3.38 4.89 -12.62
CA ASN A 305 3.67 6.16 -13.30
C ASN A 305 4.72 5.99 -14.41
N ILE A 306 5.80 5.24 -14.18
CA ILE A 306 6.83 4.92 -15.19
C ILE A 306 6.20 4.23 -16.40
N ASN A 307 5.23 3.34 -16.18
CA ASN A 307 4.48 2.68 -17.24
C ASN A 307 3.78 3.69 -18.18
N LEU A 308 3.21 4.77 -17.65
CA LEU A 308 2.64 5.86 -18.46
C LEU A 308 3.74 6.65 -19.18
N ILE A 309 4.81 7.00 -18.47
CA ILE A 309 5.92 7.80 -19.02
C ILE A 309 6.60 7.06 -20.18
N VAL A 310 6.83 5.76 -20.05
CA VAL A 310 7.46 4.91 -21.08
C VAL A 310 6.56 4.78 -22.31
N GLN A 311 5.24 4.81 -22.17
CA GLN A 311 4.33 4.82 -23.33
C GLN A 311 4.47 6.08 -24.17
N LYS A 312 4.58 7.26 -23.55
CA LYS A 312 4.78 8.53 -24.26
C LYS A 312 6.23 8.73 -24.72
N ARG A 313 7.21 8.29 -23.92
CA ARG A 313 8.65 8.49 -24.17
C ARG A 313 9.43 7.17 -23.97
N PRO A 314 9.38 6.23 -24.94
CA PRO A 314 10.01 4.91 -24.80
C PRO A 314 11.53 4.93 -24.58
N THR A 315 12.21 5.99 -25.01
CA THR A 315 13.68 6.11 -24.93
C THR A 315 14.21 6.53 -23.56
N ILE A 316 13.36 6.98 -22.64
CA ILE A 316 13.80 7.57 -21.36
C ILE A 316 14.60 6.59 -20.49
N LEU A 317 14.21 5.32 -20.46
CA LEU A 317 14.79 4.27 -19.62
C LEU A 317 15.37 3.10 -20.43
N ALA A 318 15.64 3.32 -21.72
CA ALA A 318 16.11 2.26 -22.63
C ALA A 318 17.45 1.62 -22.21
N HIS A 319 18.30 2.35 -21.47
CA HIS A 319 19.59 1.86 -20.98
C HIS A 319 19.51 1.21 -19.58
N GLU A 320 18.40 1.36 -18.86
CA GLU A 320 18.27 0.99 -17.44
C GLU A 320 17.41 -0.27 -17.24
N ILE A 321 17.34 -1.15 -18.25
CA ILE A 321 16.45 -2.32 -18.23
C ILE A 321 16.66 -3.25 -17.03
N LYS A 322 17.91 -3.37 -16.55
CA LYS A 322 18.29 -4.23 -15.43
C LYS A 322 17.63 -3.84 -14.11
N VAL A 323 17.26 -2.57 -13.94
CA VAL A 323 16.57 -2.08 -12.74
C VAL A 323 15.17 -2.71 -12.60
N PHE A 324 14.57 -3.09 -13.73
CA PHE A 324 13.26 -3.72 -13.78
C PHE A 324 13.30 -5.23 -13.60
N PHE A 325 14.47 -5.85 -13.44
CA PHE A 325 14.53 -7.27 -13.10
C PHE A 325 13.92 -7.48 -11.70
N CYS A 326 13.06 -8.49 -11.61
CA CYS A 326 12.39 -8.90 -10.39
C CYS A 326 13.40 -9.48 -9.41
N LYS A 327 13.34 -9.03 -8.16
CA LYS A 327 14.10 -9.60 -7.06
C LYS A 327 13.24 -10.65 -6.37
N TYR A 328 13.87 -11.62 -5.69
CA TYR A 328 13.18 -12.65 -4.93
C TYR A 328 12.23 -12.07 -3.85
N ASN A 329 12.61 -10.95 -3.23
CA ASN A 329 11.84 -10.29 -2.18
C ASN A 329 10.79 -9.30 -2.70
N ASP A 330 10.69 -9.10 -4.02
CA ASP A 330 9.68 -8.21 -4.59
C ASP A 330 8.28 -8.84 -4.45
N PRO A 331 7.28 -8.09 -3.95
CA PRO A 331 5.91 -8.55 -3.92
C PRO A 331 5.37 -8.82 -5.33
N ILE A 332 4.40 -9.73 -5.43
CA ILE A 332 3.79 -10.17 -6.69
C ILE A 332 3.31 -8.99 -7.57
N TYR A 333 2.64 -8.02 -6.98
CA TYR A 333 2.12 -6.84 -7.70
C TYR A 333 3.24 -5.94 -8.26
N VAL A 334 4.41 -5.88 -7.60
CA VAL A 334 5.60 -5.18 -8.10
C VAL A 334 6.20 -5.96 -9.27
N LYS A 335 6.33 -7.28 -9.13
CA LYS A 335 6.85 -8.15 -10.20
C LYS A 335 6.01 -8.05 -11.47
N MET A 336 4.68 -8.04 -11.33
CA MET A 336 3.74 -7.90 -12.46
C MET A 336 3.95 -6.59 -13.24
N GLU A 337 4.10 -5.46 -12.54
CA GLU A 337 4.35 -4.18 -13.21
C GLU A 337 5.74 -4.09 -13.82
N LYS A 338 6.76 -4.63 -13.14
CA LYS A 338 8.12 -4.74 -13.70
C LYS A 338 8.12 -5.52 -15.01
N LEU A 339 7.43 -6.67 -15.04
CA LEU A 339 7.28 -7.49 -16.24
C LEU A 339 6.67 -6.70 -17.40
N GLU A 340 5.57 -5.97 -17.16
CA GLU A 340 4.93 -5.16 -18.20
C GLU A 340 5.85 -4.04 -18.74
N ILE A 341 6.62 -3.39 -17.86
CA ILE A 341 7.59 -2.36 -18.29
C ILE A 341 8.74 -2.98 -19.07
N MET A 342 9.24 -4.17 -18.68
CA MET A 342 10.28 -4.88 -19.41
C MET A 342 9.86 -5.20 -20.84
N ILE A 343 8.61 -5.62 -21.07
CA ILE A 343 8.07 -5.85 -22.43
C ILE A 343 8.10 -4.54 -23.24
N LYS A 344 7.70 -3.41 -22.63
CA LYS A 344 7.70 -2.10 -23.29
C LYS A 344 9.11 -1.61 -23.64
N LEU A 345 10.09 -1.83 -22.75
CA LEU A 345 11.50 -1.46 -22.94
C LEU A 345 12.32 -2.48 -23.77
N ALA A 346 11.77 -3.67 -24.05
CA ALA A 346 12.43 -4.67 -24.86
C ALA A 346 12.71 -4.15 -26.28
N SER A 347 13.95 -4.34 -26.73
CA SER A 347 14.48 -3.94 -28.03
C SER A 347 15.42 -5.02 -28.57
N ASP A 348 15.78 -4.95 -29.85
CA ASP A 348 16.73 -5.90 -30.46
C ASP A 348 18.09 -5.98 -29.74
N ARG A 349 18.47 -4.96 -28.98
CA ARG A 349 19.76 -4.88 -28.28
C ARG A 349 19.79 -5.62 -26.95
N ASN A 350 18.64 -5.71 -26.27
CA ASN A 350 18.56 -6.22 -24.89
C ASN A 350 17.71 -7.49 -24.77
N ILE A 351 17.08 -7.93 -25.87
CA ILE A 351 16.13 -9.04 -25.87
C ILE A 351 16.71 -10.36 -25.33
N ASP A 352 17.99 -10.65 -25.58
CA ASP A 352 18.62 -11.88 -25.07
C ASP A 352 18.66 -11.91 -23.53
N GLN A 353 18.95 -10.76 -22.91
CA GLN A 353 18.95 -10.64 -21.45
C GLN A 353 17.53 -10.73 -20.89
N VAL A 354 16.56 -10.10 -21.56
CA VAL A 354 15.15 -10.13 -21.16
C VAL A 354 14.57 -11.55 -21.27
N LEU A 355 14.88 -12.28 -22.34
CA LEU A 355 14.39 -13.64 -22.54
C LEU A 355 15.00 -14.63 -21.55
N LEU A 356 16.28 -14.48 -21.21
CA LEU A 356 16.92 -15.29 -20.17
C LEU A 356 16.18 -15.12 -18.84
N GLU A 357 15.88 -13.88 -18.49
CA GLU A 357 15.18 -13.54 -17.26
C GLU A 357 13.71 -14.02 -17.26
N PHE A 358 12.97 -13.82 -18.37
CA PHE A 358 11.60 -14.33 -18.50
C PHE A 358 11.53 -15.86 -18.45
N LYS A 359 12.55 -16.54 -18.96
CA LYS A 359 12.66 -18.00 -18.85
C LYS A 359 12.82 -18.42 -17.38
N GLU A 360 13.62 -17.71 -16.59
CA GLU A 360 13.75 -17.97 -15.15
C GLU A 360 12.42 -17.71 -14.42
N TYR A 361 11.73 -16.61 -14.75
CA TYR A 361 10.41 -16.30 -14.20
C TYR A 361 9.35 -17.34 -14.52
N ALA A 362 9.43 -17.97 -15.70
CA ALA A 362 8.54 -19.05 -16.09
C ALA A 362 8.75 -20.36 -15.30
N THR A 363 9.78 -20.41 -14.44
CA THR A 363 10.07 -21.53 -13.54
C THR A 363 9.89 -21.19 -12.06
N GLU A 364 9.33 -20.02 -11.74
CA GLU A 364 8.96 -19.66 -10.36
C GLU A 364 7.76 -20.47 -9.84
N VAL A 365 7.44 -20.31 -8.56
CA VAL A 365 6.38 -21.07 -7.85
C VAL A 365 4.98 -20.48 -8.09
N ASP A 366 4.88 -19.16 -8.31
CA ASP A 366 3.59 -18.46 -8.44
C ASP A 366 2.99 -18.65 -9.84
N VAL A 367 1.87 -19.36 -9.93
CA VAL A 367 1.24 -19.76 -11.20
C VAL A 367 0.84 -18.55 -12.04
N ASP A 368 0.27 -17.52 -11.43
CA ASP A 368 -0.19 -16.33 -12.13
C ASP A 368 0.99 -15.55 -12.73
N PHE A 369 2.07 -15.38 -11.96
CA PHE A 369 3.30 -14.75 -12.44
C PHE A 369 3.93 -15.53 -13.58
N VAL A 370 4.05 -16.85 -13.44
CA VAL A 370 4.61 -17.73 -14.47
C VAL A 370 3.84 -17.60 -15.77
N ARG A 371 2.50 -17.66 -15.74
CA ARG A 371 1.67 -17.48 -16.93
C ARG A 371 1.90 -16.13 -17.59
N LYS A 372 1.96 -15.06 -16.79
CA LYS A 372 2.26 -13.72 -17.31
C LYS A 372 3.66 -13.64 -17.93
N ALA A 373 4.67 -14.29 -17.36
CA ALA A 373 6.01 -14.36 -17.93
C ALA A 373 6.04 -15.12 -19.27
N VAL A 374 5.34 -16.24 -19.37
CA VAL A 374 5.18 -16.99 -20.64
C VAL A 374 4.48 -16.12 -21.69
N ARG A 375 3.41 -15.42 -21.30
CA ARG A 375 2.71 -14.45 -22.16
C ARG A 375 3.62 -13.30 -22.59
N ALA A 376 4.51 -12.84 -21.71
CA ALA A 376 5.50 -11.80 -22.00
C ALA A 376 6.51 -12.24 -23.08
N ILE A 377 6.99 -13.49 -23.04
CA ILE A 377 7.84 -14.07 -24.10
C ILE A 377 7.12 -14.03 -25.45
N GLY A 378 5.84 -14.40 -25.46
CA GLY A 378 4.97 -14.31 -26.63
C GLY A 378 4.84 -12.91 -27.21
N ARG A 379 4.58 -11.94 -26.35
CA ARG A 379 4.45 -10.53 -26.75
C ARG A 379 5.76 -9.99 -27.31
N CYS A 380 6.91 -10.37 -26.74
CA CYS A 380 8.21 -10.06 -27.31
C CYS A 380 8.40 -10.64 -28.72
N ALA A 381 7.94 -11.87 -28.98
CA ALA A 381 7.98 -12.48 -30.32
C ALA A 381 7.12 -11.73 -31.35
N ILE A 382 5.94 -11.26 -30.93
CA ILE A 382 5.01 -10.50 -31.79
C ILE A 382 5.55 -9.09 -32.05
N LYS A 383 6.15 -8.46 -31.03
CA LYS A 383 6.70 -7.09 -31.10
C LYS A 383 8.01 -7.03 -31.90
N LEU A 384 8.90 -8.00 -31.74
CA LEU A 384 10.24 -8.01 -32.31
C LEU A 384 10.44 -9.24 -33.21
N GLU A 385 10.33 -9.04 -34.52
CA GLU A 385 10.45 -10.12 -35.52
C GLU A 385 11.78 -10.89 -35.42
N ARG A 386 12.89 -10.19 -35.23
CA ARG A 386 14.23 -10.82 -35.07
C ARG A 386 14.37 -11.66 -33.80
N ALA A 387 13.45 -11.51 -32.84
CA ALA A 387 13.45 -12.27 -31.60
C ALA A 387 12.51 -13.47 -31.65
N ALA A 388 11.61 -13.56 -32.64
CA ALA A 388 10.56 -14.58 -32.68
C ALA A 388 11.11 -16.01 -32.61
N GLU A 389 12.12 -16.34 -33.41
CA GLU A 389 12.77 -17.67 -33.43
C GLU A 389 13.38 -18.05 -32.07
N ARG A 390 14.00 -17.09 -31.39
CA ARG A 390 14.56 -17.28 -30.03
C ARG A 390 13.46 -17.48 -28.99
N CYS A 391 12.40 -16.68 -29.04
CA CYS A 391 11.25 -16.79 -28.14
C CYS A 391 10.59 -18.17 -28.27
N ILE A 392 10.41 -18.63 -29.51
CA ILE A 392 9.86 -19.95 -29.83
C ILE A 392 10.73 -21.06 -29.27
N SER A 393 12.05 -20.96 -29.44
CA SER A 393 12.99 -21.93 -28.87
C SER A 393 12.87 -22.02 -27.34
N VAL A 394 12.74 -20.89 -26.66
CA VAL A 394 12.49 -20.85 -25.21
C VAL A 394 11.13 -21.47 -24.84
N LEU A 395 10.05 -21.15 -25.57
CA LEU A 395 8.73 -21.74 -25.32
C LEU A 395 8.74 -23.27 -25.49
N LEU A 396 9.44 -23.78 -26.51
CA LEU A 396 9.64 -25.22 -26.70
C LEU A 396 10.41 -25.87 -25.55
N GLU A 397 11.45 -25.20 -25.03
CA GLU A 397 12.17 -25.68 -23.84
C GLU A 397 11.25 -25.72 -22.62
N LEU A 398 10.41 -24.71 -22.42
CA LEU A 398 9.43 -24.67 -21.32
C LEU A 398 8.38 -25.78 -21.45
N ILE A 399 7.91 -26.08 -22.66
CA ILE A 399 6.99 -27.19 -22.92
C ILE A 399 7.64 -28.54 -22.54
N LYS A 400 8.93 -28.72 -22.83
CA LYS A 400 9.67 -29.94 -22.48
C LYS A 400 9.84 -30.16 -20.98
N ILE A 401 9.68 -29.13 -20.14
CA ILE A 401 9.67 -29.28 -18.67
C ILE A 401 8.42 -30.04 -18.20
N LYS A 402 7.36 -30.10 -19.03
CA LYS A 402 6.10 -30.81 -18.76
C LYS A 402 5.34 -30.32 -17.52
N VAL A 403 5.43 -29.02 -17.23
CA VAL A 403 4.57 -28.37 -16.23
C VAL A 403 3.28 -27.95 -16.91
N ASN A 404 2.15 -28.52 -16.47
CA ASN A 404 0.89 -28.44 -17.20
C ASN A 404 0.45 -26.99 -17.52
N TYR A 405 0.30 -26.13 -16.50
CA TYR A 405 -0.14 -24.75 -16.71
C TYR A 405 0.83 -23.90 -17.56
N VAL A 406 2.11 -24.26 -17.61
CA VAL A 406 3.11 -23.60 -18.50
C VAL A 406 2.91 -24.03 -19.94
N VAL A 407 2.72 -25.34 -20.18
CA VAL A 407 2.46 -25.89 -21.51
C VAL A 407 1.20 -25.26 -22.11
N GLN A 408 0.15 -25.15 -21.32
CA GLN A 408 -1.13 -24.57 -21.73
C GLN A 408 -0.99 -23.09 -22.12
N GLU A 409 -0.37 -22.27 -21.27
CA GLU A 409 -0.14 -20.86 -21.61
C GLU A 409 0.78 -20.72 -22.83
N ALA A 410 1.81 -21.56 -22.95
CA ALA A 410 2.70 -21.56 -24.11
C ALA A 410 1.95 -21.86 -25.42
N ILE A 411 0.97 -22.77 -25.42
CA ILE A 411 0.13 -23.06 -26.60
C ILE A 411 -0.71 -21.85 -26.99
N ILE A 412 -1.31 -21.15 -26.02
CA ILE A 412 -2.09 -19.94 -26.27
C ILE A 412 -1.19 -18.87 -26.93
N VAL A 413 0.02 -18.72 -26.42
CA VAL A 413 1.04 -17.81 -26.95
C VAL A 413 1.48 -18.20 -28.36
N ILE A 414 1.79 -19.48 -28.61
CA ILE A 414 2.28 -19.96 -29.91
C ILE A 414 1.20 -19.78 -30.98
N LYS A 415 -0.08 -19.98 -30.66
CA LYS A 415 -1.20 -19.64 -31.55
C LYS A 415 -1.11 -18.19 -32.02
N ASP A 416 -0.90 -17.25 -31.10
CA ASP A 416 -0.79 -15.83 -31.47
C ASP A 416 0.48 -15.55 -32.30
N ILE A 417 1.60 -16.22 -32.02
CA ILE A 417 2.80 -16.16 -32.87
C ILE A 417 2.53 -16.69 -34.28
N PHE A 418 1.80 -17.80 -34.45
CA PHE A 418 1.40 -18.33 -35.75
C PHE A 418 0.46 -17.39 -36.51
N ARG A 419 -0.40 -16.65 -35.79
CA ARG A 419 -1.22 -15.58 -36.40
C ARG A 419 -0.40 -14.38 -36.86
N ARG A 420 0.78 -14.17 -36.27
CA ARG A 420 1.72 -13.10 -36.67
C ARG A 420 2.62 -13.55 -37.83
N TYR A 421 3.13 -14.78 -37.78
CA TYR A 421 4.07 -15.36 -38.74
C TYR A 421 3.51 -16.70 -39.28
N PRO A 422 2.50 -16.66 -40.15
CA PRO A 422 1.87 -17.87 -40.68
C PRO A 422 2.86 -18.68 -41.52
N ASN A 423 2.77 -20.01 -41.45
CA ASN A 423 3.57 -20.97 -42.22
C ASN A 423 5.11 -20.92 -42.01
N THR A 424 5.61 -20.23 -40.99
CA THR A 424 7.07 -20.11 -40.74
C THR A 424 7.60 -21.19 -39.79
N TYR A 425 6.83 -21.58 -38.78
CA TYR A 425 7.28 -22.38 -37.64
C TYR A 425 6.52 -23.71 -37.51
N GLU A 426 6.13 -24.31 -38.64
CA GLU A 426 5.28 -25.51 -38.71
C GLU A 426 5.89 -26.75 -38.05
N SER A 427 7.23 -26.85 -37.99
CA SER A 427 7.95 -28.00 -37.41
C SER A 427 7.61 -28.26 -35.94
N ILE A 428 7.01 -27.28 -35.26
CA ILE A 428 6.68 -27.30 -33.84
C ILE A 428 5.34 -27.97 -33.58
N ILE A 429 4.46 -28.01 -34.59
CA ILE A 429 3.08 -28.52 -34.46
C ILE A 429 3.08 -29.97 -33.95
N ALA A 430 3.99 -30.82 -34.43
CA ALA A 430 4.10 -32.20 -33.96
C ALA A 430 4.34 -32.28 -32.44
N THR A 431 5.27 -31.48 -31.91
CA THR A 431 5.54 -31.41 -30.46
C THR A 431 4.35 -30.85 -29.68
N LEU A 432 3.56 -29.94 -30.25
CA LEU A 432 2.34 -29.44 -29.61
C LEU A 432 1.27 -30.53 -29.52
N CYS A 433 1.07 -31.29 -30.59
CA CYS A 433 0.10 -32.41 -30.63
C CYS A 433 0.46 -33.52 -29.64
N GLU A 434 1.75 -33.80 -29.40
CA GLU A 434 2.19 -34.77 -28.38
C GLU A 434 1.73 -34.43 -26.93
N ASN A 435 1.35 -33.17 -26.67
CA ASN A 435 0.94 -32.70 -25.34
C ASN A 435 -0.58 -32.46 -25.20
N LEU A 436 -1.39 -32.93 -26.15
CA LEU A 436 -2.86 -32.79 -26.16
C LEU A 436 -3.53 -33.29 -24.88
N ASP A 437 -3.08 -34.42 -24.34
CA ASP A 437 -3.67 -35.07 -23.16
C ASP A 437 -3.51 -34.25 -21.87
N THR A 438 -2.67 -33.22 -21.88
CA THR A 438 -2.43 -32.36 -20.71
C THR A 438 -3.38 -31.15 -20.64
N LEU A 439 -4.17 -30.88 -21.69
CA LEU A 439 -4.97 -29.66 -21.79
C LEU A 439 -6.28 -29.74 -21.01
N ASP A 440 -6.38 -29.00 -19.92
CA ASP A 440 -7.61 -28.83 -19.12
C ASP A 440 -8.26 -27.45 -19.30
N GLU A 441 -7.50 -26.39 -19.61
CA GLU A 441 -8.04 -25.05 -19.75
C GLU A 441 -8.76 -24.80 -21.08
N PRO A 442 -9.94 -24.15 -21.05
CA PRO A 442 -10.72 -23.85 -22.25
C PRO A 442 -9.97 -23.02 -23.30
N GLU A 443 -9.19 -22.02 -22.86
CA GLU A 443 -8.45 -21.16 -23.79
C GLU A 443 -7.30 -21.89 -24.47
N ALA A 444 -6.61 -22.80 -23.74
CA ALA A 444 -5.55 -23.64 -24.29
C ALA A 444 -6.09 -24.69 -25.26
N LYS A 445 -7.18 -25.39 -24.88
CA LYS A 445 -7.90 -26.31 -25.77
C LYS A 445 -8.35 -25.61 -27.05
N ALA A 446 -9.05 -24.48 -26.94
CA ALA A 446 -9.48 -23.70 -28.09
C ALA A 446 -8.29 -23.26 -28.97
N SER A 447 -7.18 -22.87 -28.34
CA SER A 447 -5.96 -22.49 -29.07
C SER A 447 -5.34 -23.67 -29.84
N MET A 448 -5.32 -24.86 -29.25
CA MET A 448 -4.86 -26.07 -29.92
C MET A 448 -5.77 -26.49 -31.07
N ILE A 449 -7.08 -26.51 -30.85
CA ILE A 449 -8.09 -26.81 -31.87
C ILE A 449 -7.99 -25.82 -33.04
N TRP A 450 -7.71 -24.55 -32.75
CA TRP A 450 -7.42 -23.57 -33.79
C TRP A 450 -6.20 -23.95 -34.62
N ILE A 451 -5.09 -24.36 -33.98
CA ILE A 451 -3.86 -24.79 -34.68
C ILE A 451 -4.16 -25.99 -35.58
N ILE A 452 -4.87 -26.99 -35.07
CA ILE A 452 -5.22 -28.20 -35.84
C ILE A 452 -6.08 -27.83 -37.06
N GLY A 453 -7.11 -26.99 -36.89
CA GLY A 453 -7.96 -26.55 -38.00
C GLY A 453 -7.26 -25.63 -39.02
N GLU A 454 -6.33 -24.79 -38.57
CA GLU A 454 -5.55 -23.89 -39.44
C GLU A 454 -4.53 -24.67 -40.27
N TYR A 455 -3.86 -25.67 -39.69
CA TYR A 455 -2.81 -26.44 -40.35
C TYR A 455 -3.24 -27.87 -40.71
N ALA A 456 -4.55 -28.13 -40.84
CA ALA A 456 -5.13 -29.44 -41.15
C ALA A 456 -4.58 -30.10 -42.43
N GLU A 457 -4.10 -29.32 -43.41
CA GLU A 457 -3.46 -29.84 -44.63
C GLU A 457 -2.07 -30.43 -44.38
N ARG A 458 -1.39 -29.97 -43.32
CA ARG A 458 -0.04 -30.40 -42.94
C ARG A 458 -0.03 -31.49 -41.87
N ILE A 459 -1.09 -31.55 -41.07
CA ILE A 459 -1.26 -32.55 -40.02
C ILE A 459 -1.99 -33.75 -40.63
N ASP A 460 -1.31 -34.89 -40.69
CA ASP A 460 -1.85 -36.09 -41.34
C ASP A 460 -3.05 -36.67 -40.56
N ASN A 461 -2.92 -36.80 -39.24
CA ASN A 461 -3.93 -37.33 -38.31
C ASN A 461 -4.85 -36.25 -37.70
N ALA A 462 -5.11 -35.15 -38.44
CA ALA A 462 -5.92 -34.04 -37.93
C ALA A 462 -7.38 -34.41 -37.62
N ASP A 463 -7.91 -35.38 -38.35
CA ASP A 463 -9.23 -35.99 -38.15
C ASP A 463 -9.30 -36.73 -36.82
N GLU A 464 -8.38 -37.66 -36.55
CA GLU A 464 -8.31 -38.40 -35.28
C GLU A 464 -8.18 -37.46 -34.07
N LEU A 465 -7.33 -36.43 -34.20
CA LEU A 465 -7.10 -35.48 -33.12
C LEU A 465 -8.33 -34.60 -32.83
N LEU A 466 -9.09 -34.20 -33.85
CA LEU A 466 -10.32 -33.42 -33.66
C LEU A 466 -11.50 -34.30 -33.22
N GLU A 467 -11.54 -35.56 -33.61
CA GLU A 467 -12.58 -36.51 -33.20
C GLU A 467 -12.57 -36.73 -31.69
N SER A 468 -11.40 -36.84 -31.06
CA SER A 468 -11.28 -36.97 -29.61
C SER A 468 -11.90 -35.80 -28.82
N PHE A 469 -11.81 -34.57 -29.34
CA PHE A 469 -12.48 -33.41 -28.75
C PHE A 469 -13.98 -33.34 -29.06
N LEU A 470 -14.44 -33.96 -30.16
CA LEU A 470 -15.85 -34.01 -30.52
C LEU A 470 -16.64 -34.99 -29.66
N GLU A 471 -16.01 -36.06 -29.17
CA GLU A 471 -16.64 -37.02 -28.25
C GLU A 471 -17.16 -36.34 -26.98
N THR A 472 -16.44 -35.34 -26.46
CA THR A 472 -16.84 -34.56 -25.26
C THR A 472 -17.51 -33.22 -25.58
N PHE A 473 -17.90 -32.97 -26.83
CA PHE A 473 -18.43 -31.68 -27.29
C PHE A 473 -19.54 -31.07 -26.40
N PRO A 474 -20.57 -31.82 -25.95
CA PRO A 474 -21.64 -31.25 -25.11
C PRO A 474 -21.16 -30.82 -23.71
N GLU A 475 -20.06 -31.42 -23.23
CA GLU A 475 -19.48 -31.16 -21.91
C GLU A 475 -18.49 -29.98 -21.94
N GLU A 476 -17.98 -29.62 -23.12
CA GLU A 476 -17.02 -28.53 -23.29
C GLU A 476 -17.70 -27.14 -23.22
N PRO A 477 -16.99 -26.10 -22.76
CA PRO A 477 -17.53 -24.74 -22.71
C PRO A 477 -17.70 -24.13 -24.12
N ALA A 478 -18.60 -23.14 -24.22
CA ALA A 478 -18.97 -22.51 -25.49
C ALA A 478 -17.78 -22.02 -26.34
N LEU A 479 -16.71 -21.52 -25.71
CA LEU A 479 -15.48 -21.10 -26.41
C LEU A 479 -14.84 -22.25 -27.21
N VAL A 480 -14.76 -23.44 -26.61
CA VAL A 480 -14.18 -24.64 -27.20
C VAL A 480 -15.12 -25.19 -28.27
N GLN A 481 -16.42 -25.25 -28.00
CA GLN A 481 -17.45 -25.69 -28.95
C GLN A 481 -17.46 -24.85 -30.24
N LEU A 482 -17.41 -23.51 -30.12
CA LEU A 482 -17.33 -22.59 -31.26
C LEU A 482 -16.07 -22.82 -32.09
N GLN A 483 -14.95 -23.10 -31.41
CA GLN A 483 -13.67 -23.32 -32.05
C GLN A 483 -13.59 -24.69 -32.72
N LEU A 484 -14.19 -25.74 -32.13
CA LEU A 484 -14.37 -27.06 -32.73
C LEU A 484 -15.21 -26.98 -34.00
N LEU A 485 -16.40 -26.36 -33.91
CA LEU A 485 -17.27 -26.16 -35.07
C LEU A 485 -16.51 -25.51 -36.23
N THR A 486 -15.75 -24.45 -35.96
CA THR A 486 -14.96 -23.77 -36.99
C THR A 486 -13.79 -24.62 -37.50
N ALA A 487 -13.10 -25.37 -36.63
CA ALA A 487 -11.98 -26.23 -37.03
C ALA A 487 -12.45 -27.41 -37.89
N THR A 488 -13.57 -28.05 -37.56
CA THR A 488 -14.16 -29.14 -38.35
C THR A 488 -14.63 -28.65 -39.72
N VAL A 489 -15.21 -27.44 -39.80
CA VAL A 489 -15.55 -26.81 -41.08
C VAL A 489 -14.31 -26.57 -41.94
N LYS A 490 -13.23 -26.05 -41.35
CA LYS A 490 -11.95 -25.87 -42.08
C LYS A 490 -11.37 -27.21 -42.53
N LEU A 491 -11.39 -28.24 -41.67
CA LEU A 491 -10.88 -29.57 -41.99
C LEU A 491 -11.60 -30.12 -43.24
N PHE A 492 -12.92 -30.04 -43.28
CA PHE A 492 -13.71 -30.50 -44.43
C PHE A 492 -13.41 -29.70 -45.71
N LEU A 493 -13.33 -28.37 -45.63
CA LEU A 493 -13.03 -27.52 -46.79
C LEU A 493 -11.63 -27.78 -47.36
N LYS A 494 -10.70 -28.25 -46.53
CA LYS A 494 -9.31 -28.58 -46.90
C LYS A 494 -9.16 -30.03 -47.36
N LYS A 495 -9.81 -30.96 -46.65
CA LYS A 495 -9.78 -32.42 -46.86
C LYS A 495 -11.23 -32.95 -46.93
N PRO A 496 -11.90 -32.91 -48.10
CA PRO A 496 -13.28 -33.39 -48.25
C PRO A 496 -13.31 -34.93 -48.36
N THR A 497 -12.90 -35.63 -47.31
CA THR A 497 -12.96 -37.10 -47.20
C THR A 497 -14.17 -37.53 -46.36
N GLU A 498 -14.50 -38.83 -46.36
CA GLU A 498 -15.67 -39.34 -45.63
C GLU A 498 -15.61 -39.08 -44.11
N GLY A 499 -14.43 -39.14 -43.49
CA GLY A 499 -14.24 -38.86 -42.06
C GLY A 499 -14.68 -37.44 -41.65
N PRO A 500 -14.04 -36.37 -42.18
CA PRO A 500 -14.44 -34.99 -41.95
C PRO A 500 -15.92 -34.69 -42.28
N GLN A 501 -16.49 -35.37 -43.27
CA GLN A 501 -17.91 -35.24 -43.59
C GLN A 501 -18.81 -35.77 -42.45
N GLN A 502 -18.47 -36.92 -41.86
CA GLN A 502 -19.17 -37.46 -40.68
C GLN A 502 -19.01 -36.54 -39.46
N MET A 503 -17.80 -36.02 -39.23
CA MET A 503 -17.51 -35.09 -38.14
C MET A 503 -18.32 -33.79 -38.25
N ILE A 504 -18.47 -33.23 -39.47
CA ILE A 504 -19.32 -32.06 -39.70
C ILE A 504 -20.77 -32.35 -39.36
N GLN A 505 -21.30 -33.51 -39.78
CA GLN A 505 -22.68 -33.86 -39.47
C GLN A 505 -22.89 -34.01 -37.96
N ALA A 506 -21.96 -34.67 -37.27
CA ALA A 506 -21.99 -34.81 -35.82
C ALA A 506 -21.94 -33.45 -35.11
N VAL A 507 -20.97 -32.59 -35.43
CA VAL A 507 -20.81 -31.29 -34.75
C VAL A 507 -21.98 -30.34 -35.03
N LEU A 508 -22.53 -30.35 -36.25
CA LEU A 508 -23.71 -29.53 -36.59
C LEU A 508 -24.96 -30.01 -35.87
N ASN A 509 -25.17 -31.33 -35.75
CA ASN A 509 -26.28 -31.89 -34.99
C ASN A 509 -26.16 -31.54 -33.50
N ASN A 510 -25.00 -31.75 -32.90
CA ASN A 510 -24.76 -31.43 -31.49
C ASN A 510 -24.92 -29.92 -31.21
N ALA A 511 -24.37 -29.07 -32.10
CA ALA A 511 -24.47 -27.61 -31.96
C ALA A 511 -25.90 -27.07 -32.15
N THR A 512 -26.74 -27.73 -32.95
CA THR A 512 -28.11 -27.25 -33.24
C THR A 512 -29.17 -27.85 -32.32
N LEU A 513 -29.04 -29.12 -31.94
CA LEU A 513 -30.04 -29.86 -31.17
C LEU A 513 -29.72 -29.92 -29.68
N GLU A 514 -28.46 -30.10 -29.30
CA GLU A 514 -28.07 -30.36 -27.91
C GLU A 514 -27.60 -29.11 -27.17
N THR A 515 -27.20 -28.05 -27.88
CA THR A 515 -26.65 -26.84 -27.25
C THR A 515 -27.70 -25.75 -27.04
N ASP A 516 -27.72 -25.15 -25.86
CA ASP A 516 -28.60 -24.02 -25.49
C ASP A 516 -28.07 -22.63 -25.91
N ASN A 517 -26.80 -22.52 -26.32
CA ASN A 517 -26.20 -21.23 -26.69
C ASN A 517 -26.70 -20.76 -28.07
N PRO A 518 -27.43 -19.61 -28.15
CA PRO A 518 -27.97 -19.13 -29.42
C PRO A 518 -26.90 -18.76 -30.46
N ASP A 519 -25.74 -18.21 -30.04
CA ASP A 519 -24.67 -17.83 -30.96
C ASP A 519 -24.02 -19.06 -31.62
N LEU A 520 -23.80 -20.13 -30.84
CA LEU A 520 -23.28 -21.38 -31.38
C LEU A 520 -24.27 -22.01 -32.37
N ARG A 521 -25.56 -22.06 -32.01
CA ARG A 521 -26.63 -22.61 -32.85
C ARG A 521 -26.77 -21.84 -34.16
N ASP A 522 -26.80 -20.51 -34.10
CA ASP A 522 -26.89 -19.66 -35.29
C ASP A 522 -25.64 -19.79 -36.17
N ARG A 523 -24.45 -19.83 -35.58
CA ARG A 523 -23.20 -20.05 -36.32
C ARG A 523 -23.17 -21.44 -36.99
N ALA A 524 -23.70 -22.47 -36.34
CA ALA A 524 -23.87 -23.80 -36.93
C ALA A 524 -24.85 -23.77 -38.12
N TYR A 525 -25.99 -23.08 -38.01
CA TYR A 525 -26.90 -22.91 -39.13
C TYR A 525 -26.28 -22.13 -40.30
N ILE A 526 -25.48 -21.09 -40.01
CA ILE A 526 -24.76 -20.34 -41.03
C ILE A 526 -23.78 -21.26 -41.76
N TYR A 527 -22.96 -22.03 -41.05
CA TYR A 527 -22.04 -22.98 -41.68
C TYR A 527 -22.78 -24.04 -42.48
N TRP A 528 -23.87 -24.61 -41.96
CA TRP A 528 -24.67 -25.59 -42.68
C TRP A 528 -25.25 -25.02 -43.98
N ARG A 529 -25.83 -23.82 -43.93
CA ARG A 529 -26.38 -23.14 -45.12
C ARG A 529 -25.29 -22.78 -46.11
N LEU A 530 -24.15 -22.29 -45.63
CA LEU A 530 -23.02 -21.91 -46.48
C LEU A 530 -22.45 -23.13 -47.22
N LEU A 531 -22.20 -24.23 -46.50
CA LEU A 531 -21.67 -25.47 -47.06
C LEU A 531 -22.66 -26.19 -47.99
N SER A 532 -23.97 -26.11 -47.72
CA SER A 532 -25.00 -26.74 -48.58
C SER A 532 -25.35 -25.92 -49.81
N THR A 533 -25.18 -24.59 -49.77
CA THR A 533 -25.49 -23.70 -50.90
C THR A 533 -24.33 -23.62 -51.88
N ASP A 534 -23.12 -23.31 -51.37
CA ASP A 534 -21.94 -23.10 -52.21
C ASP A 534 -20.64 -23.38 -51.42
N PRO A 535 -20.10 -24.60 -51.50
CA PRO A 535 -18.83 -24.97 -50.87
C PRO A 535 -17.63 -24.13 -51.33
N GLU A 536 -17.62 -23.65 -52.57
CA GLU A 536 -16.51 -22.85 -53.10
C GLU A 536 -16.55 -21.43 -52.49
N ALA A 537 -17.73 -20.81 -52.43
CA ALA A 537 -17.88 -19.55 -51.69
C ALA A 537 -17.60 -19.73 -50.18
N ALA A 538 -17.94 -20.89 -49.60
CA ALA A 538 -17.59 -21.21 -48.23
C ALA A 538 -16.06 -21.24 -48.03
N LYS A 539 -15.33 -21.82 -48.99
CA LYS A 539 -13.87 -21.87 -49.00
C LYS A 539 -13.27 -20.47 -49.05
N ASP A 540 -13.75 -19.62 -49.95
CA ASP A 540 -13.27 -18.25 -50.11
C ASP A 540 -13.48 -17.39 -48.86
N VAL A 541 -14.59 -17.60 -48.13
CA VAL A 541 -14.89 -16.84 -46.91
C VAL A 541 -14.18 -17.40 -45.68
N VAL A 542 -14.22 -18.72 -45.47
CA VAL A 542 -13.74 -19.36 -44.24
C VAL A 542 -12.22 -19.52 -44.24
N LEU A 543 -11.62 -19.77 -45.40
CA LEU A 543 -10.17 -19.89 -45.58
C LEU A 543 -9.51 -18.58 -46.02
N ALA A 544 -10.25 -17.47 -46.02
CA ALA A 544 -9.70 -16.15 -46.30
C ALA A 544 -8.52 -15.83 -45.39
N GLU A 545 -7.51 -15.17 -45.97
CA GLU A 545 -6.36 -14.68 -45.21
C GLU A 545 -6.82 -13.65 -44.18
N LYS A 546 -6.41 -13.85 -42.92
CA LYS A 546 -6.84 -12.99 -41.81
C LYS A 546 -5.81 -11.88 -41.59
N PRO A 547 -6.25 -10.68 -41.15
CA PRO A 547 -5.32 -9.62 -40.79
C PRO A 547 -4.33 -10.07 -39.71
N VAL A 548 -3.08 -9.71 -39.92
CA VAL A 548 -1.97 -10.03 -39.02
C VAL A 548 -2.16 -9.29 -37.68
N ILE A 549 -1.96 -9.99 -36.56
CA ILE A 549 -2.07 -9.36 -35.23
C ILE A 549 -0.87 -8.44 -34.93
N SER A 550 -1.04 -7.50 -34.01
CA SER A 550 0.04 -6.64 -33.47
C SER A 550 -0.05 -6.55 -31.95
N ASP A 551 1.07 -6.32 -31.27
CA ASP A 551 1.11 -6.10 -29.80
C ASP A 551 0.52 -4.72 -29.43
N GLY A 552 -0.81 -4.64 -29.42
CA GLY A 552 -1.58 -3.45 -29.06
C GLY A 552 -2.38 -3.57 -27.76
N SER A 553 -2.39 -4.75 -27.11
CA SER A 553 -3.32 -5.05 -26.02
C SER A 553 -3.15 -4.22 -24.75
N ASN A 554 -2.00 -3.56 -24.56
CA ASN A 554 -1.70 -2.72 -23.39
C ASN A 554 -1.22 -1.30 -23.77
N GLN A 555 -1.57 -0.80 -24.96
CA GLN A 555 -1.38 0.61 -25.29
C GLN A 555 -2.65 1.38 -24.92
N LEU A 556 -2.49 2.39 -24.06
CA LEU A 556 -3.58 3.31 -23.76
C LEU A 556 -3.89 4.15 -24.99
N ASP A 557 -5.15 4.52 -25.16
CA ASP A 557 -5.51 5.50 -26.17
C ASP A 557 -4.70 6.80 -25.96
N PRO A 558 -4.14 7.42 -27.00
CA PRO A 558 -3.28 8.59 -26.84
C PRO A 558 -3.93 9.74 -26.08
N SER A 559 -5.23 9.96 -26.25
CA SER A 559 -5.94 11.03 -25.53
C SER A 559 -6.02 10.73 -24.03
N LEU A 560 -6.38 9.49 -23.68
CA LEU A 560 -6.41 9.01 -22.30
C LEU A 560 -5.01 9.05 -21.67
N LEU A 561 -3.97 8.71 -22.43
CA LEU A 561 -2.59 8.77 -21.95
C LEU A 561 -2.20 10.21 -21.59
N ASP A 562 -2.53 11.18 -22.43
CA ASP A 562 -2.21 12.60 -22.19
C ASP A 562 -2.94 13.13 -20.95
N ASP A 563 -4.21 12.76 -20.77
CA ASP A 563 -4.98 13.08 -19.57
C ASP A 563 -4.39 12.43 -18.30
N LEU A 564 -3.91 11.17 -18.39
CA LEU A 564 -3.28 10.49 -17.26
C LEU A 564 -1.88 11.03 -16.94
N LEU A 565 -1.13 11.49 -17.95
CA LEU A 565 0.16 12.16 -17.75
C LEU A 565 0.00 13.50 -17.04
N ALA A 566 -1.06 14.25 -17.36
CA ALA A 566 -1.44 15.46 -16.63
C ALA A 566 -1.88 15.18 -15.18
N ASN A 567 -2.16 13.91 -14.85
CA ASN A 567 -2.56 13.45 -13.52
C ASN A 567 -1.48 12.60 -12.84
N ILE A 568 -0.22 12.63 -13.29
CA ILE A 568 0.90 11.97 -12.60
C ILE A 568 0.95 12.41 -11.12
N ALA A 569 1.36 11.49 -10.25
CA ALA A 569 1.37 11.64 -8.78
C ALA A 569 -0.02 11.68 -8.11
N THR A 570 -1.11 11.47 -8.86
CA THR A 570 -2.46 11.35 -8.31
C THR A 570 -2.96 9.90 -8.36
N LEU A 571 -4.08 9.61 -7.69
CA LEU A 571 -4.71 8.28 -7.74
C LEU A 571 -5.11 7.86 -9.17
N SER A 572 -5.51 8.82 -10.01
CA SER A 572 -5.89 8.60 -11.41
C SER A 572 -4.77 7.93 -12.21
N SER A 573 -3.53 8.43 -12.09
CA SER A 573 -2.38 7.85 -12.80
C SER A 573 -1.91 6.52 -12.21
N VAL A 574 -2.22 6.20 -10.95
CA VAL A 574 -1.91 4.89 -10.36
C VAL A 574 -2.93 3.84 -10.82
N TYR A 575 -4.21 4.18 -10.86
CA TYR A 575 -5.27 3.28 -11.31
C TYR A 575 -5.37 3.13 -12.83
N HIS A 576 -4.67 3.96 -13.61
CA HIS A 576 -4.81 4.06 -15.08
C HIS A 576 -6.27 4.28 -15.51
N LYS A 577 -6.99 5.11 -14.76
CA LYS A 577 -8.40 5.46 -14.99
C LYS A 577 -8.57 6.95 -14.81
N THR A 578 -9.43 7.57 -15.61
CA THR A 578 -9.77 8.99 -15.45
C THR A 578 -10.41 9.24 -14.08
N PRO A 579 -10.26 10.44 -13.50
CA PRO A 579 -10.89 10.78 -12.22
C PRO A 579 -12.41 10.53 -12.21
N ASP A 580 -13.08 10.81 -13.34
CA ASP A 580 -14.53 10.63 -13.49
C ASP A 580 -14.98 9.17 -13.37
N ALA A 581 -14.09 8.21 -13.63
CA ALA A 581 -14.43 6.79 -13.58
C ALA A 581 -14.61 6.26 -12.15
N PHE A 582 -14.08 6.96 -11.14
CA PHE A 582 -14.16 6.55 -9.73
C PHE A 582 -14.63 7.64 -8.78
N VAL A 583 -14.74 8.90 -9.24
CA VAL A 583 -15.38 9.98 -8.49
C VAL A 583 -16.76 10.22 -9.07
N SER A 584 -17.79 9.66 -8.42
CA SER A 584 -19.15 10.14 -8.61
C SER A 584 -19.23 11.53 -7.99
N ARG A 585 -18.95 12.59 -8.77
CA ARG A 585 -19.28 13.95 -8.34
C ARG A 585 -20.78 13.94 -8.04
N ALA A 586 -21.14 13.94 -6.76
CA ALA A 586 -22.49 14.21 -6.32
C ALA A 586 -22.79 15.63 -6.82
N LYS A 587 -23.32 15.74 -8.04
CA LYS A 587 -23.94 16.96 -8.50
C LYS A 587 -24.98 17.26 -7.44
N THR A 588 -24.73 18.29 -6.65
CA THR A 588 -25.74 18.97 -5.86
C THR A 588 -26.84 19.32 -6.84
N ALA A 589 -27.86 18.46 -6.90
CA ALA A 589 -29.10 18.75 -7.58
C ALA A 589 -29.68 19.94 -6.82
N THR A 590 -29.50 21.13 -7.37
CA THR A 590 -30.37 22.25 -7.05
C THR A 590 -31.79 21.78 -7.32
N PRO A 591 -32.68 21.73 -6.31
CA PRO A 591 -34.08 21.50 -6.59
C PRO A 591 -34.54 22.71 -7.39
N ARG A 592 -34.87 22.48 -8.67
CA ARG A 592 -35.63 23.48 -9.42
C ARG A 592 -36.97 23.66 -8.70
N PRO A 593 -37.40 24.90 -8.43
CA PRO A 593 -38.66 25.12 -7.76
C PRO A 593 -39.81 24.59 -8.62
N ASP A 594 -40.75 23.97 -7.93
CA ASP A 594 -41.97 23.39 -8.45
C ASP A 594 -42.74 24.35 -9.37
N ASP A 595 -43.10 23.88 -10.56
CA ASP A 595 -44.30 24.36 -11.25
C ASP A 595 -45.38 23.29 -11.02
N ASP A 596 -46.28 23.63 -10.10
CA ASP A 596 -47.59 23.00 -9.92
C ASP A 596 -48.37 23.03 -11.24
N ASP A 597 -48.85 21.87 -11.70
CA ASP A 597 -50.16 21.84 -12.35
C ASP A 597 -50.87 20.49 -12.10
N PHE A 598 -52.00 20.61 -11.39
CA PHE A 598 -52.93 19.54 -11.04
C PHE A 598 -53.80 19.16 -12.25
N ALA A 599 -54.02 17.85 -12.46
CA ALA A 599 -55.29 17.33 -12.98
C ALA A 599 -55.49 15.84 -12.63
N ASP A 600 -56.13 15.65 -11.48
CA ASP A 600 -57.11 14.65 -11.04
C ASP A 600 -57.47 13.40 -11.89
N GLY A 601 -57.67 12.27 -11.20
CA GLY A 601 -58.84 11.41 -11.46
C GLY A 601 -58.67 9.91 -11.77
N SER A 602 -58.55 9.08 -10.71
CA SER A 602 -59.07 7.67 -10.59
C SER A 602 -58.47 6.55 -11.48
N GLY A 603 -58.26 5.29 -11.07
CA GLY A 603 -58.45 4.55 -9.83
C GLY A 603 -58.20 3.04 -10.07
N ALA A 604 -57.65 2.36 -9.04
CA ALA A 604 -57.77 0.94 -8.70
C ALA A 604 -57.18 -0.20 -9.58
N ALA A 605 -56.31 -0.98 -8.90
CA ALA A 605 -56.32 -2.45 -8.75
C ALA A 605 -55.65 -3.38 -9.80
N TYR A 606 -54.57 -4.02 -9.33
CA TYR A 606 -54.25 -5.46 -9.34
C TYR A 606 -54.32 -6.30 -10.64
N SER A 607 -53.14 -6.86 -10.95
CA SER A 607 -52.88 -8.27 -11.32
C SER A 607 -52.90 -8.72 -12.80
N GLU A 608 -51.86 -9.53 -13.09
CA GLU A 608 -51.74 -10.62 -14.08
C GLU A 608 -51.47 -10.30 -15.57
N SER A 609 -50.28 -10.74 -16.01
CA SER A 609 -49.92 -11.18 -17.38
C SER A 609 -50.83 -12.35 -17.86
N PRO A 610 -50.82 -12.85 -19.12
CA PRO A 610 -49.91 -12.61 -20.26
C PRO A 610 -50.53 -12.61 -21.69
N SER A 611 -49.65 -12.45 -22.69
CA SER A 611 -49.63 -13.09 -24.04
C SER A 611 -50.21 -12.39 -25.31
N ASN A 612 -49.27 -12.19 -26.26
CA ASN A 612 -49.30 -12.38 -27.73
C ASN A 612 -50.25 -11.58 -28.64
N ALA A 613 -49.67 -10.84 -29.61
CA ALA A 613 -49.52 -11.25 -31.02
C ALA A 613 -49.22 -10.07 -32.00
N VAL A 614 -48.11 -10.20 -32.76
CA VAL A 614 -47.78 -9.79 -34.17
C VAL A 614 -48.30 -8.43 -34.72
N ASP A 615 -47.56 -7.58 -35.46
CA ASP A 615 -46.65 -7.78 -36.62
C ASP A 615 -46.06 -6.41 -37.08
N GLY A 616 -44.94 -6.38 -37.84
CA GLY A 616 -44.71 -5.32 -38.86
C GLY A 616 -43.42 -4.46 -38.90
N VAL A 617 -42.26 -5.07 -39.21
CA VAL A 617 -41.17 -4.61 -40.14
C VAL A 617 -40.57 -3.18 -40.09
N SER A 618 -39.26 -3.06 -39.74
CA SER A 618 -38.14 -2.57 -40.60
C SER A 618 -36.82 -2.40 -39.80
N ALA A 619 -35.67 -2.54 -40.47
CA ALA A 619 -34.42 -3.14 -39.96
C ALA A 619 -33.25 -2.18 -39.60
N SER A 620 -32.51 -2.52 -38.52
CA SER A 620 -31.03 -2.60 -38.28
C SER A 620 -30.04 -1.47 -38.68
N PRO A 621 -28.81 -1.35 -38.09
CA PRO A 621 -28.04 -2.39 -37.36
C PRO A 621 -27.21 -2.00 -36.09
N ARG A 622 -27.03 -3.02 -35.22
CA ARG A 622 -25.82 -3.41 -34.41
C ARG A 622 -25.26 -2.40 -33.37
N SER A 623 -24.80 -2.77 -32.17
CA SER A 623 -24.18 -4.02 -31.68
C SER A 623 -24.35 -4.19 -30.16
N ALA A 624 -24.72 -5.40 -29.75
CA ALA A 624 -24.77 -5.87 -28.37
C ALA A 624 -23.53 -6.72 -28.03
N SER A 625 -23.11 -6.65 -26.77
CA SER A 625 -22.22 -7.63 -26.12
C SER A 625 -22.98 -8.29 -24.96
N ALA A 626 -23.14 -9.61 -25.06
CA ALA A 626 -23.67 -10.54 -24.05
C ALA A 626 -22.72 -10.59 -22.82
N ALA A 627 -23.23 -10.45 -21.60
CA ALA A 627 -23.80 -11.49 -20.70
C ALA A 627 -22.74 -12.41 -20.06
N ASN A 628 -22.43 -12.12 -18.79
CA ASN A 628 -21.74 -13.01 -17.87
C ASN A 628 -22.76 -13.77 -17.00
N ALA A 629 -22.51 -15.05 -16.83
CA ALA A 629 -23.30 -15.99 -16.03
C ALA A 629 -23.14 -15.76 -14.52
N GLU A 630 -24.24 -15.98 -13.82
CA GLU A 630 -24.41 -15.83 -12.38
C GLU A 630 -23.70 -16.95 -11.59
N THR A 631 -22.80 -16.55 -10.69
CA THR A 631 -22.44 -17.35 -9.50
C THR A 631 -23.11 -16.70 -8.30
N ARG A 632 -23.90 -17.50 -7.58
CA ARG A 632 -24.64 -17.14 -6.36
C ARG A 632 -23.78 -16.34 -5.37
N GLN A 633 -24.13 -15.06 -5.17
CA GLN A 633 -23.68 -14.26 -4.04
C GLN A 633 -24.81 -14.07 -3.03
N GLN A 634 -24.47 -14.32 -1.77
CA GLN A 634 -25.26 -14.04 -0.58
C GLN A 634 -25.56 -12.54 -0.47
N ALA A 635 -26.72 -12.22 0.11
CA ALA A 635 -27.18 -10.86 0.37
C ALA A 635 -26.10 -10.01 1.09
N PRO A 636 -25.91 -8.73 0.71
CA PRO A 636 -25.01 -7.84 1.43
C PRO A 636 -25.63 -7.47 2.78
N THR A 637 -24.93 -7.84 3.85
CA THR A 637 -25.09 -7.22 5.16
C THR A 637 -24.74 -5.73 5.03
N THR A 638 -25.52 -4.91 5.73
CA THR A 638 -25.39 -3.45 5.85
C THR A 638 -23.93 -3.02 6.05
N ALA A 639 -23.45 -2.18 5.12
CA ALA A 639 -22.11 -1.59 5.16
C ALA A 639 -21.94 -0.68 6.38
N VAL A 640 -20.86 -0.92 7.12
CA VAL A 640 -20.33 -0.04 8.17
C VAL A 640 -19.71 1.20 7.48
N PRO A 641 -19.88 2.43 7.99
CA PRO A 641 -19.26 3.61 7.40
C PRO A 641 -17.73 3.51 7.48
N ALA A 642 -17.05 3.85 6.38
CA ALA A 642 -15.60 3.90 6.28
C ALA A 642 -14.96 4.81 7.35
N PRO A 643 -13.78 4.47 7.91
CA PRO A 643 -13.08 5.32 8.84
C PRO A 643 -12.59 6.60 8.13
N VAL A 644 -12.90 7.73 8.77
CA VAL A 644 -12.51 9.09 8.40
C VAL A 644 -10.98 9.20 8.34
N PRO A 645 -10.37 9.91 7.37
CA PRO A 645 -8.91 10.05 7.28
C PRO A 645 -8.30 10.65 8.55
N ASP A 646 -7.15 10.08 8.92
CA ASP A 646 -6.37 10.34 10.13
C ASP A 646 -5.93 11.81 10.26
N LEU A 647 -6.71 12.59 11.02
CA LEU A 647 -6.50 14.02 11.31
C LEU A 647 -5.53 14.25 12.51
N LEU A 648 -4.71 13.25 12.87
CA LEU A 648 -3.73 13.36 13.97
C LEU A 648 -2.31 13.66 13.51
N GLY A 649 -2.00 13.52 12.22
CA GLY A 649 -0.64 13.71 11.67
C GLY A 649 -0.12 15.16 11.72
N ASP A 650 -1.01 16.15 11.68
CA ASP A 650 -0.63 17.57 11.62
C ASP A 650 -0.48 18.24 13.00
N LEU A 651 -0.54 17.48 14.10
CA LEU A 651 -0.56 18.02 15.47
C LEU A 651 0.76 17.90 16.24
N ILE A 652 1.77 17.21 15.70
CA ILE A 652 3.06 16.97 16.35
C ILE A 652 4.20 17.23 15.36
N GLY A 653 4.72 18.45 15.34
CA GLY A 653 5.80 18.82 14.44
C GLY A 653 6.52 20.09 14.90
N LEU A 654 7.03 20.10 16.13
CA LEU A 654 7.98 21.09 16.64
C LEU A 654 8.82 20.40 17.71
N ASP A 655 10.07 20.09 17.40
CA ASP A 655 11.21 20.27 18.31
C ASP A 655 12.52 20.01 17.54
N ASN A 656 13.18 21.11 17.17
CA ASN A 656 14.60 21.15 16.80
C ASN A 656 15.28 21.99 17.88
N ALA A 657 16.08 21.36 18.75
CA ALA A 657 16.98 22.08 19.65
C ALA A 657 18.32 21.33 19.77
N ILE A 658 19.36 21.98 19.26
CA ILE A 658 20.77 21.67 19.42
C ILE A 658 21.24 22.26 20.74
N VAL A 659 21.83 21.47 21.65
CA VAL A 659 22.78 21.93 22.68
C VAL A 659 23.67 20.75 23.14
N PRO A 660 24.87 20.98 23.71
CA PRO A 660 26.11 20.35 23.28
C PRO A 660 26.62 19.28 24.25
N VAL A 661 27.69 18.61 23.80
CA VAL A 661 28.48 17.57 24.47
C VAL A 661 29.02 18.05 25.82
N ASP A 662 28.79 17.25 26.87
CA ASP A 662 29.70 17.12 28.00
C ASP A 662 29.83 15.64 28.41
N GLN A 663 31.07 15.16 28.41
CA GLN A 663 31.46 13.83 28.91
C GLN A 663 31.42 13.81 30.45
N PRO A 664 31.00 12.68 31.04
CA PRO A 664 31.75 12.14 32.15
C PRO A 664 32.19 10.68 31.96
N THR A 665 33.31 10.41 32.61
CA THR A 665 34.12 9.20 32.73
C THR A 665 33.38 7.87 32.98
N THR A 666 33.94 6.82 32.40
CA THR A 666 33.59 5.39 32.45
C THR A 666 33.48 4.77 33.85
N PRO A 667 32.46 3.92 34.07
CA PRO A 667 32.61 2.65 34.77
C PRO A 667 32.76 1.50 33.76
N THR A 668 33.72 0.61 34.01
CA THR A 668 34.05 -0.56 33.18
C THR A 668 32.88 -1.55 33.15
N GLU A 669 32.08 -1.50 32.10
CA GLU A 669 31.04 -2.50 31.82
C GLU A 669 31.65 -3.86 31.42
N PRO A 670 30.97 -4.99 31.71
CA PRO A 670 31.44 -6.32 31.34
C PRO A 670 31.70 -6.47 29.83
N PRO A 671 32.64 -7.34 29.42
CA PRO A 671 33.01 -7.51 28.02
C PRO A 671 31.84 -8.10 27.21
N LEU A 672 31.55 -7.49 26.06
CA LEU A 672 30.52 -7.96 25.12
C LEU A 672 30.98 -9.25 24.40
N PRO A 673 30.08 -10.22 24.14
CA PRO A 673 30.44 -11.43 23.40
C PRO A 673 30.71 -11.11 21.93
N ILE A 674 31.74 -11.73 21.36
CA ILE A 674 32.13 -11.55 19.95
C ILE A 674 31.16 -12.33 19.06
N LEU A 675 30.46 -11.62 18.17
CA LEU A 675 29.50 -12.20 17.22
C LEU A 675 30.07 -12.29 15.80
N LEU A 676 30.94 -11.35 15.42
CA LEU A 676 31.72 -11.39 14.19
C LEU A 676 33.20 -11.29 14.53
N PRO A 677 33.95 -12.41 14.49
CA PRO A 677 35.40 -12.39 14.65
C PRO A 677 36.12 -11.65 13.51
N SER A 678 37.26 -11.03 13.79
CA SER A 678 38.10 -10.33 12.80
C SER A 678 38.60 -11.21 11.66
N SER A 679 38.77 -12.53 11.90
CA SER A 679 39.16 -13.51 10.88
C SER A 679 38.09 -13.70 9.81
N THR A 680 36.81 -13.69 10.21
CA THR A 680 35.67 -13.83 9.30
C THR A 680 35.23 -12.49 8.72
N GLY A 681 35.33 -11.40 9.49
CA GLY A 681 34.93 -10.05 9.08
C GLY A 681 35.99 -9.27 8.29
N GLN A 682 37.01 -9.96 7.75
CA GLN A 682 38.14 -9.34 7.02
C GLN A 682 38.76 -8.14 7.76
N GLY A 683 39.02 -8.32 9.05
CA GLY A 683 39.59 -7.31 9.95
C GLY A 683 38.55 -6.47 10.71
N LEU A 684 37.27 -6.46 10.35
CA LEU A 684 36.21 -5.91 11.20
C LEU A 684 35.80 -6.95 12.26
N GLN A 685 35.83 -6.57 13.54
CA GLN A 685 35.28 -7.37 14.63
C GLN A 685 34.07 -6.66 15.25
N ILE A 686 33.00 -7.43 15.51
CA ILE A 686 31.77 -6.93 16.13
C ILE A 686 31.45 -7.79 17.34
N SER A 687 31.32 -7.14 18.49
CA SER A 687 30.80 -7.74 19.72
C SER A 687 29.48 -7.06 20.09
N ALA A 688 28.44 -7.82 20.43
CA ALA A 688 27.16 -7.22 20.77
C ALA A 688 26.31 -8.05 21.73
N GLN A 689 25.36 -7.39 22.41
CA GLN A 689 24.38 -8.02 23.28
C GLN A 689 23.11 -7.17 23.38
N LEU A 690 21.95 -7.81 23.50
CA LEU A 690 20.71 -7.13 23.89
C LEU A 690 20.71 -6.83 25.39
N ILE A 691 20.45 -5.57 25.74
CA ILE A 691 20.34 -5.11 27.12
C ILE A 691 19.06 -4.30 27.31
N ARG A 692 18.56 -4.22 28.54
CA ARG A 692 17.43 -3.36 28.90
C ARG A 692 17.92 -2.26 29.83
N ARG A 693 17.59 -0.99 29.55
CA ARG A 693 17.85 0.17 30.41
C ARG A 693 16.64 1.09 30.42
N ASP A 694 16.25 1.54 31.61
CA ASP A 694 15.16 2.51 31.81
C ASP A 694 13.87 2.17 31.04
N GLY A 695 13.48 0.90 31.06
CA GLY A 695 12.27 0.41 30.38
C GLY A 695 12.39 0.19 28.87
N GLN A 696 13.52 0.55 28.24
CA GLN A 696 13.78 0.37 26.80
C GLN A 696 14.84 -0.71 26.53
N ILE A 697 14.68 -1.43 25.41
CA ILE A 697 15.66 -2.43 24.96
C ILE A 697 16.66 -1.75 24.02
N PHE A 698 17.94 -2.00 24.25
CA PHE A 698 19.04 -1.54 23.40
C PHE A 698 19.85 -2.72 22.90
N TYR A 699 20.42 -2.59 21.71
CA TYR A 699 21.45 -3.46 21.18
C TYR A 699 22.80 -2.79 21.40
N ALA A 700 23.53 -3.25 22.42
CA ALA A 700 24.83 -2.72 22.75
C ALA A 700 25.88 -3.36 21.85
N MET A 701 26.62 -2.56 21.10
CA MET A 701 27.59 -3.04 20.11
C MET A 701 28.95 -2.37 20.30
N LEU A 702 30.01 -3.14 20.07
CA LEU A 702 31.39 -2.70 19.99
C LEU A 702 31.96 -3.10 18.62
N PHE A 703 32.47 -2.12 17.90
CA PHE A 703 33.13 -2.30 16.61
C PHE A 703 34.63 -2.07 16.77
N GLU A 704 35.45 -2.98 16.25
CA GLU A 704 36.91 -2.86 16.24
C GLU A 704 37.42 -2.99 14.80
N ASN A 705 38.22 -2.01 14.37
CA ASN A 705 38.80 -1.98 13.04
C ASN A 705 40.24 -2.51 13.08
N ASN A 706 40.45 -3.78 12.70
CA ASN A 706 41.78 -4.38 12.52
C ASN A 706 42.25 -4.34 11.06
N THR A 707 41.60 -3.56 10.20
CA THR A 707 42.01 -3.36 8.80
C THR A 707 43.04 -2.22 8.68
N GLN A 708 43.63 -2.07 7.50
CA GLN A 708 44.52 -0.94 7.18
C GLN A 708 43.78 0.27 6.58
N VAL A 709 42.44 0.23 6.51
CA VAL A 709 41.60 1.26 5.88
C VAL A 709 40.63 1.82 6.91
N VAL A 710 40.24 3.10 6.76
CA VAL A 710 39.20 3.71 7.60
C VAL A 710 37.84 3.11 7.23
N LEU A 711 37.08 2.67 8.23
CA LEU A 711 35.73 2.13 8.04
C LEU A 711 34.68 3.16 8.47
N ASP A 712 33.75 3.50 7.59
CA ASP A 712 32.67 4.45 7.86
C ASP A 712 31.34 4.05 7.22
N GLY A 713 30.27 4.83 7.50
CA GLY A 713 28.95 4.58 6.93
C GLY A 713 28.30 3.27 7.40
N PHE A 714 28.49 2.92 8.67
CA PHE A 714 27.92 1.70 9.23
C PHE A 714 26.38 1.72 9.17
N MET A 715 25.80 0.66 8.62
CA MET A 715 24.36 0.42 8.60
C MET A 715 24.07 -0.98 9.15
N ILE A 716 22.94 -1.14 9.81
CA ILE A 716 22.51 -2.41 10.41
C ILE A 716 21.07 -2.73 10.02
N GLN A 717 20.79 -4.02 9.83
CA GLN A 717 19.44 -4.53 9.62
C GLN A 717 19.26 -5.84 10.39
N PHE A 718 18.05 -6.06 10.90
CA PHE A 718 17.65 -7.28 11.58
C PHE A 718 16.65 -8.03 10.71
N ASN A 719 16.83 -9.34 10.52
CA ASN A 719 15.81 -10.16 9.85
C ASN A 719 14.55 -10.31 10.72
N LYS A 720 13.47 -10.76 10.08
CA LYS A 720 12.23 -11.14 10.79
C LYS A 720 12.55 -12.17 11.88
N ASN A 721 12.06 -11.91 13.09
CA ASN A 721 12.28 -12.75 14.26
C ASN A 721 10.99 -12.92 15.07
N THR A 722 10.96 -13.92 15.96
CA THR A 722 9.78 -14.29 16.77
C THR A 722 9.18 -13.11 17.53
N PHE A 723 10.04 -12.22 18.04
CA PHE A 723 9.65 -11.14 18.95
C PHE A 723 9.41 -9.80 18.23
N GLY A 724 9.64 -9.75 16.92
CA GLY A 724 9.48 -8.54 16.12
C GLY A 724 10.49 -7.43 16.44
N LEU A 725 11.67 -7.79 16.96
CA LEU A 725 12.75 -6.83 17.26
C LEU A 725 13.28 -6.20 15.97
N ALA A 726 13.39 -4.86 15.97
CA ALA A 726 14.00 -4.09 14.90
C ALA A 726 14.75 -2.88 15.47
N ALA A 727 15.63 -2.28 14.67
CA ALA A 727 16.30 -1.02 15.02
C ALA A 727 15.28 0.13 15.08
N ALA A 728 15.31 0.96 16.12
CA ALA A 728 14.45 2.13 16.23
C ALA A 728 14.87 3.29 15.31
N GLY A 729 16.08 3.24 14.78
CA GLY A 729 16.68 4.30 13.98
C GLY A 729 18.02 3.87 13.36
N PRO A 730 18.71 4.78 12.66
CA PRO A 730 20.00 4.47 12.02
C PRO A 730 21.09 4.16 13.05
N LEU A 731 22.00 3.26 12.68
CA LEU A 731 23.18 2.94 13.48
C LEU A 731 24.15 4.12 13.51
N GLN A 732 24.42 4.65 14.71
CA GLN A 732 25.35 5.74 14.90
C GLN A 732 26.71 5.19 15.35
N VAL A 733 27.63 5.02 14.39
CA VAL A 733 29.03 4.63 14.65
C VAL A 733 29.94 5.66 13.97
N PRO A 734 30.87 6.31 14.70
CA PRO A 734 31.81 7.23 14.09
C PRO A 734 32.79 6.52 13.16
N PRO A 735 33.41 7.22 12.19
CA PRO A 735 34.44 6.63 11.34
C PRO A 735 35.58 6.01 12.16
N LEU A 736 35.86 4.72 11.93
CA LEU A 736 36.85 3.94 12.66
C LEU A 736 38.19 3.94 11.93
N GLN A 737 39.21 4.54 12.54
CA GLN A 737 40.59 4.48 12.06
C GLN A 737 41.17 3.05 12.24
N PRO A 738 42.21 2.66 11.46
CA PRO A 738 42.96 1.43 11.69
C PRO A 738 43.42 1.29 13.15
N GLY A 739 43.08 0.17 13.79
CA GLY A 739 43.37 -0.11 15.19
C GLY A 739 42.43 0.55 16.21
N ALA A 740 41.44 1.33 15.78
CA ALA A 740 40.48 2.00 16.67
C ALA A 740 39.23 1.15 16.91
N SER A 741 38.53 1.46 18.02
CA SER A 741 37.26 0.85 18.37
C SER A 741 36.22 1.89 18.77
N ALA A 742 34.94 1.59 18.54
CA ALA A 742 33.83 2.43 19.00
C ALA A 742 32.69 1.58 19.53
N ARG A 743 32.11 2.04 20.64
CA ARG A 743 30.93 1.45 21.26
C ARG A 743 29.70 2.29 20.94
N THR A 744 28.58 1.64 20.66
CA THR A 744 27.30 2.30 20.41
C THR A 744 26.15 1.54 21.05
N LEU A 745 25.07 2.25 21.37
CA LEU A 745 23.83 1.70 21.89
C LEU A 745 22.73 1.99 20.88
N LEU A 746 22.26 0.96 20.19
CA LEU A 746 21.18 1.08 19.23
C LEU A 746 19.84 0.85 19.93
N PRO A 747 18.92 1.83 20.00
CA PRO A 747 17.61 1.59 20.58
C PRO A 747 16.82 0.61 19.72
N MET A 748 16.11 -0.33 20.36
CA MET A 748 15.33 -1.37 19.69
C MET A 748 13.84 -1.12 19.86
N VAL A 749 13.07 -1.37 18.80
CA VAL A 749 11.61 -1.38 18.82
C VAL A 749 11.08 -2.80 18.66
N LEU A 750 9.90 -3.03 19.20
CA LEU A 750 9.16 -4.29 19.10
C LEU A 750 8.05 -4.12 18.04
N PHE A 751 7.65 -5.22 17.39
CA PHE A 751 6.45 -5.35 16.54
C PHE A 751 6.53 -4.99 15.05
N GLN A 752 7.69 -4.64 14.50
CA GLN A 752 7.80 -4.36 13.06
C GLN A 752 8.19 -5.60 12.22
N ASN A 753 8.97 -6.54 12.78
CA ASN A 753 9.64 -7.62 12.02
C ASN A 753 9.28 -9.03 12.49
N VAL A 754 7.99 -9.40 12.47
CA VAL A 754 7.52 -10.68 13.03
C VAL A 754 7.66 -11.82 12.02
N LEU A 755 8.28 -12.93 12.44
CA LEU A 755 8.31 -14.17 11.66
C LEU A 755 7.17 -15.12 12.14
N PRO A 756 6.25 -15.55 11.26
CA PRO A 756 5.30 -16.61 11.59
C PRO A 756 6.01 -17.97 11.65
N GLY A 757 5.90 -18.68 12.77
CA GLY A 757 6.55 -19.98 12.98
C GLY A 757 6.77 -20.32 14.45
N PRO A 758 7.42 -21.45 14.76
CA PRO A 758 7.74 -21.84 16.14
C PRO A 758 8.67 -20.82 16.80
N ALA A 759 8.50 -20.61 18.10
CA ALA A 759 9.28 -19.63 18.84
C ALA A 759 10.79 -19.94 18.80
N SER A 760 11.57 -19.00 18.26
CA SER A 760 13.03 -19.09 18.15
C SER A 760 13.73 -17.91 18.83
N THR A 761 14.86 -18.17 19.49
CA THR A 761 15.76 -17.17 20.08
C THR A 761 16.82 -16.68 19.11
N LEU A 762 16.86 -17.20 17.87
CA LEU A 762 17.83 -16.78 16.87
C LEU A 762 17.52 -15.37 16.35
N LEU A 763 18.47 -14.46 16.47
CA LEU A 763 18.44 -13.12 15.89
C LEU A 763 19.48 -13.03 14.79
N GLN A 764 19.06 -12.90 13.54
CA GLN A 764 20.01 -12.73 12.43
C GLN A 764 20.20 -11.23 12.16
N VAL A 765 21.46 -10.81 12.11
CA VAL A 765 21.86 -9.42 11.99
C VAL A 765 22.74 -9.26 10.76
N ALA A 766 22.50 -8.21 9.99
CA ALA A 766 23.31 -7.81 8.85
C ALA A 766 23.91 -6.44 9.13
N VAL A 767 25.23 -6.30 9.00
CA VAL A 767 25.95 -5.03 9.12
C VAL A 767 26.73 -4.77 7.84
N LYS A 768 26.68 -3.54 7.33
CA LYS A 768 27.53 -3.10 6.22
C LYS A 768 28.23 -1.78 6.55
N ASN A 769 29.32 -1.51 5.86
CA ASN A 769 30.00 -0.21 5.83
C ASN A 769 30.30 0.15 4.36
N ASN A 770 30.87 1.32 4.10
CA ASN A 770 31.12 1.79 2.73
C ASN A 770 32.25 1.05 2.01
N GLN A 771 33.17 0.42 2.75
CA GLN A 771 34.42 -0.15 2.22
C GLN A 771 34.37 -1.69 2.05
N GLN A 772 33.43 -2.37 2.71
CA GLN A 772 33.37 -3.84 2.81
C GLN A 772 31.98 -4.38 2.44
N PRO A 773 31.87 -5.66 2.06
CA PRO A 773 30.58 -6.31 1.82
C PRO A 773 29.72 -6.38 3.09
N VAL A 774 28.44 -6.72 2.91
CA VAL A 774 27.52 -6.95 4.03
C VAL A 774 27.94 -8.20 4.80
N TRP A 775 28.08 -8.06 6.12
CA TRP A 775 28.37 -9.15 7.04
C TRP A 775 27.10 -9.64 7.71
N TYR A 776 26.85 -10.94 7.64
CA TYR A 776 25.75 -11.60 8.33
C TYR A 776 26.28 -12.40 9.51
N PHE A 777 25.67 -12.22 10.67
CA PHE A 777 25.98 -13.00 11.86
C PHE A 777 24.70 -13.26 12.67
N ASN A 778 24.77 -14.28 13.53
CA ASN A 778 23.67 -14.69 14.37
C ASN A 778 23.96 -14.31 15.83
N ASP A 779 22.96 -13.77 16.49
CA ASP A 779 22.92 -13.52 17.92
C ASP A 779 21.77 -14.32 18.56
N LYS A 780 21.76 -14.39 19.88
CA LYS A 780 20.78 -15.13 20.68
C LYS A 780 20.01 -14.19 21.60
N ILE A 781 18.70 -14.15 21.43
CA ILE A 781 17.77 -13.38 22.26
C ILE A 781 17.58 -14.12 23.58
N SER A 782 18.01 -13.49 24.67
CA SER A 782 17.69 -13.96 26.02
C SER A 782 16.33 -13.43 26.45
N LEU A 783 15.39 -14.32 26.79
CA LEU A 783 14.00 -13.94 27.07
C LEU A 783 13.87 -12.93 28.22
N HIS A 784 14.78 -12.97 29.20
CA HIS A 784 14.74 -12.07 30.35
C HIS A 784 14.87 -10.58 30.00
N VAL A 785 15.53 -10.24 28.89
CA VAL A 785 15.64 -8.85 28.40
C VAL A 785 14.27 -8.30 27.96
N LEU A 786 13.35 -9.20 27.60
CA LEU A 786 12.00 -8.86 27.16
C LEU A 786 11.01 -8.70 28.31
N PHE A 787 11.35 -9.08 29.55
CA PHE A 787 10.42 -8.91 30.67
C PHE A 787 10.17 -7.43 30.97
N GLY A 788 8.89 -7.06 31.02
CA GLY A 788 8.41 -5.70 31.28
C GLY A 788 8.05 -5.46 32.73
N GLU A 789 8.11 -4.20 33.17
CA GLU A 789 7.71 -3.79 34.52
C GLU A 789 6.21 -4.00 34.78
N ASP A 790 5.41 -4.04 33.72
CA ASP A 790 3.98 -4.35 33.75
C ASP A 790 3.68 -5.84 33.99
N GLY A 791 4.72 -6.66 34.24
CA GLY A 791 4.62 -8.03 34.71
C GLY A 791 4.37 -8.19 36.21
N ARG A 792 4.37 -7.10 36.99
CA ARG A 792 4.10 -7.14 38.42
C ARG A 792 2.62 -7.46 38.68
N MET A 793 2.36 -8.55 39.39
CA MET A 793 1.00 -8.99 39.74
C MET A 793 0.79 -9.02 41.25
N GLU A 794 -0.38 -8.51 41.69
CA GLU A 794 -0.84 -8.73 43.06
C GLU A 794 -1.36 -10.16 43.25
N ARG A 795 -1.35 -10.64 44.49
CA ARG A 795 -1.75 -12.02 44.83
C ARG A 795 -3.16 -12.39 44.37
N ALA A 796 -4.12 -11.47 44.45
CA ALA A 796 -5.49 -11.71 43.99
C ALA A 796 -5.54 -11.95 42.47
N ASN A 797 -4.91 -11.06 41.69
CA ASN A 797 -4.85 -11.15 40.23
C ASN A 797 -4.07 -12.39 39.77
N PHE A 798 -3.01 -12.77 40.48
CA PHE A 798 -2.25 -14.01 40.21
C PHE A 798 -3.15 -15.24 40.34
N LEU A 799 -3.92 -15.36 41.43
CA LEU A 799 -4.83 -16.49 41.65
C LEU A 799 -5.98 -16.54 40.66
N GLU A 800 -6.53 -15.38 40.28
CA GLU A 800 -7.56 -15.29 39.26
C GLU A 800 -7.02 -15.76 37.90
N THR A 801 -5.89 -15.20 37.46
CA THR A 801 -5.26 -15.56 36.19
C THR A 801 -4.85 -17.04 36.17
N TRP A 802 -4.31 -17.56 37.28
CA TRP A 802 -3.95 -18.98 37.42
C TRP A 802 -5.13 -19.93 37.21
N LYS A 803 -6.32 -19.56 37.72
CA LYS A 803 -7.55 -20.35 37.58
C LYS A 803 -8.16 -20.25 36.18
N THR A 804 -7.96 -19.12 35.49
CA THR A 804 -8.50 -18.93 34.13
C THR A 804 -7.75 -19.72 33.06
N LEU A 805 -6.46 -20.04 33.29
CA LEU A 805 -5.67 -20.80 32.34
C LEU A 805 -5.92 -22.32 32.48
N PRO A 806 -6.12 -23.06 31.38
CA PRO A 806 -6.24 -24.53 31.40
C PRO A 806 -5.00 -25.21 31.99
N ASP A 807 -5.16 -26.39 32.59
CA ASP A 807 -4.04 -27.12 33.18
C ASP A 807 -3.04 -27.65 32.13
N ASN A 808 -3.49 -27.85 30.88
CA ASN A 808 -2.61 -28.20 29.75
C ASN A 808 -1.59 -27.11 29.39
N ASN A 809 -1.75 -25.88 29.93
CA ASN A 809 -0.85 -24.76 29.71
C ASN A 809 0.26 -24.66 30.78
N GLU A 810 0.26 -25.57 31.77
CA GLU A 810 1.30 -25.67 32.77
C GLU A 810 2.42 -26.60 32.27
N VAL A 811 3.63 -26.08 32.20
CA VAL A 811 4.83 -26.83 31.79
C VAL A 811 5.83 -26.79 32.93
N GLY A 812 6.44 -27.93 33.27
CA GLY A 812 7.47 -28.04 34.30
C GLY A 812 8.82 -28.51 33.76
N LYS A 813 9.91 -28.01 34.34
CA LYS A 813 11.29 -28.45 34.06
C LYS A 813 12.12 -28.48 35.35
N ASP A 814 12.92 -29.53 35.50
CA ASP A 814 13.91 -29.64 36.58
C ASP A 814 15.22 -28.95 36.14
N LEU A 815 15.61 -27.89 36.85
CA LEU A 815 16.84 -27.11 36.63
C LEU A 815 17.96 -27.68 37.51
N SER A 816 18.58 -28.76 37.04
CA SER A 816 19.52 -29.58 37.83
C SER A 816 20.82 -28.86 38.25
N ASN A 817 21.21 -27.81 37.51
CA ASN A 817 22.49 -27.10 37.73
C ASN A 817 22.35 -25.83 38.59
N SER A 818 21.13 -25.45 38.97
CA SER A 818 20.87 -24.23 39.76
C SER A 818 20.80 -24.54 41.26
N VAL A 819 21.33 -23.65 42.10
CA VAL A 819 21.32 -23.78 43.57
C VAL A 819 20.79 -22.49 44.19
N ILE A 820 19.71 -22.59 44.98
CA ILE A 820 19.21 -21.44 45.76
C ILE A 820 19.86 -21.47 47.15
N ASN A 821 20.87 -20.63 47.36
CA ASN A 821 21.56 -20.50 48.66
C ASN A 821 20.85 -19.53 49.62
N ASN A 822 20.27 -18.46 49.09
CA ASN A 822 19.51 -17.47 49.85
C ASN A 822 18.28 -17.05 49.04
N VAL A 823 17.09 -17.29 49.60
CA VAL A 823 15.81 -17.02 48.92
C VAL A 823 15.59 -15.52 48.70
N ASP A 824 15.94 -14.68 49.66
CA ASP A 824 15.69 -13.24 49.57
C ASP A 824 16.61 -12.59 48.54
N ALA A 825 17.87 -13.03 48.48
CA ALA A 825 18.82 -12.59 47.45
C ALA A 825 18.38 -13.00 46.03
N VAL A 826 17.80 -14.20 45.90
CA VAL A 826 17.23 -14.67 44.62
C VAL A 826 16.01 -13.84 44.22
N ILE A 827 15.13 -13.50 45.17
CA ILE A 827 13.98 -12.63 44.89
C ILE A 827 14.45 -11.24 44.42
N GLU A 828 15.45 -10.65 45.07
CA GLU A 828 16.02 -9.36 44.66
C GLU A 828 16.64 -9.44 43.25
N HIS A 829 17.41 -10.50 42.96
CA HIS A 829 18.03 -10.70 41.66
C HIS A 829 17.01 -10.91 40.53
N LEU A 830 15.98 -11.72 40.76
CA LEU A 830 14.89 -11.94 39.82
C LEU A 830 14.05 -10.66 39.61
N THR A 831 13.83 -9.88 40.67
CA THR A 831 13.12 -8.60 40.58
C THR A 831 13.89 -7.58 39.73
N ALA A 832 15.22 -7.57 39.83
CA ALA A 832 16.07 -6.75 38.97
C ALA A 832 15.97 -7.12 37.47
N SER A 833 15.53 -8.35 37.17
CA SER A 833 15.27 -8.85 35.81
C SER A 833 13.78 -8.82 35.43
N ASN A 834 12.96 -8.02 36.13
CA ASN A 834 11.51 -7.90 35.92
C ASN A 834 10.71 -9.19 36.11
N ILE A 835 11.17 -10.07 37.01
CA ILE A 835 10.43 -11.24 37.49
C ILE A 835 10.03 -10.96 38.95
N PHE A 836 8.74 -10.75 39.19
CA PHE A 836 8.25 -10.19 40.44
C PHE A 836 7.75 -11.24 41.41
N PHE A 837 8.13 -11.12 42.67
CA PHE A 837 7.65 -11.98 43.75
C PHE A 837 6.18 -11.71 44.09
N VAL A 838 5.40 -12.79 44.21
CA VAL A 838 3.97 -12.76 44.55
C VAL A 838 3.72 -13.34 45.93
N ALA A 839 4.22 -14.55 46.19
CA ALA A 839 4.03 -15.24 47.47
C ALA A 839 5.10 -16.32 47.72
N LYS A 840 5.35 -16.62 48.99
CA LYS A 840 6.19 -17.76 49.43
C LYS A 840 5.35 -18.72 50.25
N ARG A 841 5.56 -20.02 50.07
CA ARG A 841 4.99 -21.08 50.89
C ARG A 841 6.10 -22.06 51.26
N ARG A 842 6.06 -22.61 52.47
CA ARG A 842 7.01 -23.63 52.91
C ARG A 842 6.28 -24.95 53.10
N ASN A 843 6.74 -26.00 52.43
CA ASN A 843 6.18 -27.34 52.56
C ASN A 843 7.28 -28.31 53.00
N ALA A 844 7.24 -28.73 54.27
CA ALA A 844 8.32 -29.48 54.93
C ALA A 844 9.70 -28.78 54.76
N ASN A 845 10.63 -29.43 54.04
CA ASN A 845 11.99 -28.92 53.78
C ASN A 845 12.13 -28.20 52.42
N LYS A 846 11.04 -27.99 51.68
CA LYS A 846 11.04 -27.30 50.38
C LYS A 846 10.41 -25.91 50.49
N ASP A 847 11.07 -24.92 49.92
CA ASP A 847 10.53 -23.57 49.72
C ASP A 847 9.89 -23.48 48.33
N LEU A 848 8.64 -23.01 48.29
CA LEU A 848 7.86 -22.75 47.09
C LEU A 848 7.72 -21.24 46.92
N LEU A 849 8.13 -20.72 45.76
CA LEU A 849 8.05 -19.31 45.40
C LEU A 849 7.11 -19.14 44.20
N TYR A 850 6.13 -18.25 44.36
CA TYR A 850 5.25 -17.83 43.29
C TYR A 850 5.73 -16.49 42.76
N LEU A 851 6.01 -16.44 41.45
CA LEU A 851 6.55 -15.28 40.75
C LEU A 851 5.70 -14.96 39.51
N SER A 852 5.71 -13.71 39.07
CA SER A 852 5.05 -13.28 37.84
C SER A 852 6.01 -12.53 36.93
N ALA A 853 5.95 -12.82 35.64
CA ALA A 853 6.65 -12.05 34.61
C ALA A 853 5.73 -11.85 33.41
N LYS A 854 6.06 -10.88 32.55
CA LYS A 854 5.27 -10.58 31.36
C LYS A 854 6.18 -10.11 30.25
N ILE A 855 5.93 -10.58 29.04
CA ILE A 855 6.60 -10.12 27.83
C ILE A 855 5.65 -9.22 27.00
N PRO A 856 6.20 -8.41 26.08
CA PRO A 856 5.42 -7.64 25.13
C PRO A 856 4.36 -8.50 24.39
N ARG A 857 3.23 -7.90 23.98
CA ARG A 857 1.96 -8.54 23.53
C ARG A 857 1.04 -9.09 24.60
N GLY A 858 1.31 -8.82 25.88
CA GLY A 858 0.38 -9.22 26.94
C GLY A 858 0.48 -10.67 27.37
N ILE A 859 1.56 -11.38 27.02
CA ILE A 859 1.77 -12.77 27.41
C ILE A 859 2.35 -12.80 28.83
N HIS A 860 1.59 -13.37 29.75
CA HIS A 860 1.96 -13.51 31.17
C HIS A 860 2.58 -14.89 31.45
N PHE A 861 3.59 -14.91 32.31
CA PHE A 861 4.19 -16.12 32.85
C PHE A 861 3.91 -16.17 34.35
N LEU A 862 3.11 -17.14 34.77
CA LEU A 862 2.87 -17.45 36.18
C LEU A 862 3.81 -18.57 36.59
N ILE A 863 4.69 -18.32 37.55
CA ILE A 863 5.85 -19.16 37.80
C ILE A 863 5.76 -19.73 39.21
N GLU A 864 6.03 -21.03 39.35
CA GLU A 864 6.24 -21.72 40.61
C GLU A 864 7.66 -22.29 40.64
N LEU A 865 8.49 -21.80 41.55
CA LEU A 865 9.81 -22.36 41.84
C LEU A 865 9.77 -23.18 43.12
N THR A 866 10.20 -24.43 43.06
CA THR A 866 10.35 -25.31 44.23
C THR A 866 11.82 -25.70 44.40
N ALA A 867 12.42 -25.36 45.54
CA ALA A 867 13.80 -25.69 45.84
C ALA A 867 14.01 -26.08 47.31
N VAL A 868 15.09 -26.82 47.59
CA VAL A 868 15.63 -27.00 48.93
C VAL A 868 16.85 -26.11 49.05
N VAL A 869 16.85 -25.20 50.03
CA VAL A 869 17.93 -24.22 50.19
C VAL A 869 19.28 -24.93 50.39
N GLY A 870 20.28 -24.54 49.60
CA GLY A 870 21.63 -25.11 49.65
C GLY A 870 21.80 -26.48 48.97
N VAL A 871 20.77 -27.02 48.31
CA VAL A 871 20.84 -28.28 47.55
C VAL A 871 20.69 -28.00 46.05
N PRO A 872 21.53 -28.59 45.19
CA PRO A 872 21.37 -28.49 43.74
C PRO A 872 20.06 -29.13 43.25
N GLY A 873 19.38 -28.43 42.34
CA GLY A 873 18.14 -28.88 41.73
C GLY A 873 16.95 -28.01 42.13
N VAL A 874 16.55 -27.11 41.22
CA VAL A 874 15.36 -26.27 41.35
C VAL A 874 14.29 -26.78 40.39
N LYS A 875 13.10 -27.11 40.87
CA LYS A 875 11.96 -27.41 39.98
C LYS A 875 11.27 -26.10 39.61
N CYS A 876 11.14 -25.83 38.31
CA CYS A 876 10.46 -24.66 37.80
C CYS A 876 9.21 -25.10 37.01
N ALA A 877 8.04 -24.64 37.42
CA ALA A 877 6.79 -24.78 36.67
C ALA A 877 6.32 -23.41 36.21
N VAL A 878 5.81 -23.34 34.98
CA VAL A 878 5.30 -22.10 34.39
C VAL A 878 3.96 -22.35 33.72
N LYS A 879 2.98 -21.50 34.01
CA LYS A 879 1.65 -21.50 33.39
C LYS A 879 1.48 -20.21 32.58
N THR A 880 1.24 -20.36 31.28
CA THR A 880 1.20 -19.24 30.30
C THR A 880 0.16 -19.49 29.21
N PRO A 881 -0.51 -18.47 28.66
CA PRO A 881 -1.41 -18.65 27.50
C PRO A 881 -0.70 -19.19 26.25
N SER A 882 0.64 -19.09 26.18
CA SER A 882 1.46 -19.56 25.05
C SER A 882 2.50 -20.61 25.52
N PRO A 883 2.12 -21.89 25.69
CA PRO A 883 3.01 -22.93 26.24
C PRO A 883 4.25 -23.19 25.38
N GLU A 884 4.19 -22.88 24.08
CA GLU A 884 5.34 -22.92 23.15
C GLU A 884 6.52 -22.02 23.57
N MET A 885 6.28 -21.01 24.42
CA MET A 885 7.31 -20.12 24.96
C MET A 885 8.02 -20.68 26.19
N ALA A 886 7.50 -21.75 26.81
CA ALA A 886 8.03 -22.30 28.05
C ALA A 886 9.49 -22.78 27.95
N PRO A 887 9.95 -23.44 26.86
CA PRO A 887 11.36 -23.83 26.71
C PRO A 887 12.32 -22.64 26.79
N LEU A 888 11.96 -21.52 26.14
CA LEU A 888 12.75 -20.30 26.13
C LEU A 888 12.77 -19.61 27.51
N PHE A 889 11.65 -19.71 28.23
CA PHE A 889 11.55 -19.23 29.60
C PHE A 889 12.47 -20.02 30.54
N PHE A 890 12.51 -21.35 30.44
CA PHE A 890 13.39 -22.16 31.28
C PHE A 890 14.87 -21.88 31.03
N GLU A 891 15.28 -21.65 29.79
CA GLU A 891 16.65 -21.26 29.46
C GLU A 891 17.03 -19.90 30.09
N ALA A 892 16.11 -18.93 30.10
CA ALA A 892 16.33 -17.67 30.80
C ALA A 892 16.42 -17.86 32.32
N MET A 893 15.59 -18.72 32.91
CA MET A 893 15.64 -19.03 34.34
C MET A 893 16.92 -19.76 34.75
N GLU A 894 17.43 -20.69 33.92
CA GLU A 894 18.73 -21.34 34.18
C GLU A 894 19.86 -20.31 34.21
N THR A 895 19.85 -19.33 33.31
CA THR A 895 20.86 -18.26 33.27
C THR A 895 20.79 -17.33 34.49
N LEU A 896 19.58 -17.02 34.97
CA LEU A 896 19.37 -16.13 36.13
C LEU A 896 19.58 -16.82 37.49
N LEU A 897 19.53 -18.16 37.53
CA LEU A 897 19.68 -18.96 38.75
C LEU A 897 21.03 -19.69 38.84
N MET A 898 21.97 -19.39 37.92
CA MET A 898 23.33 -19.93 37.91
C MET A 898 24.25 -19.26 38.93
#